data_AF-A0ABD6E0K4-F1
#
_entry.id   AF-A0ABD6E0K4-F1
#
_cell.length_a   1.000
_cell.length_b   1.000
_cell.length_c   1.000
_cell.angle_alpha   90.00
_cell.angle_beta   90.00
_cell.angle_gamma   90.00
#
_symmetry.space_group_name_H-M   'P 1'
#
loop_
_entity.id
_entity.type
_entity.pdbx_description
1 polymer ?
#
loop_
_entity_poly.entity_id
_entity_poly.type
_entity_poly.pdbx_seq_one_letter_code
_entity_poly.pdbx_strand_id
1 'polypeptide(L)'
;MASIVNRGRYFFNNIVVVAIVFVFLTSAIIPAVNSQMKGYINNSIGISEKIIVDEDESITFWDDESYYPMLMDASDSWWNVDWSYRKEIIINHTKVTDNLSDFPMLISLPSDVDLADDAQDDGGDIVFIDDGDNQLAHEIEFFDNDTGELVAWVNVSYLSSYQNTVLYIYYGNISSNTQENIEGTWDDDFIGVWHMNELSGSKCYDSTSSQLTGSIIGDVSLQQTGIVGYCYDLDTSGTSNPYIYGDVSLPTTYSEWTIEGWLNLDTSNDKFGNLFSDSSGSEKYPGQLEDTFQDNNVKFGAFETDVWTTSNFPLGKTGWIYVATTSDGVDTNVYWNSIKEATDYGDSRTIAGDWTIGSQYSGNSEHTDSLFDEVRISKSARNSSWIKTCYNNIVWSESFYSVGFAEEVNRPIISYPQPAHGSTNIPISISNLSFTIHDKNGDLMDYNVVTIPNIGSDIVYGVGNDTYNVSISSVEYDTQYIWYVNITDPLGSGNWTNRTYIFTTISDKPIIINEQPSSGSQNVNINPNLNAYITDNQAETVEWRIRTNASDGKTWTTITNGTLLTGNGMISAIPMEMNKYQTKYWWSINASDPYGSGLWTNKTYFFTTMELSLNFGAFADTHFGSEAETSWAQWDYIDKLCQDIMNNTKPCDFVVHLGDLIHTRASNVHGVGLPASYDPYKNVMKAAYLNHLNLPHLFCAGNHDMCDYRVNNADPYMLTKTIVKETETNTYPTAMMRDNILFLIVPEMSYITWTHPTIYEWIEFMTSEYKNHTTIILAHQAIEDTCRHGSGGPNGWYRGKQDRAFWSSLFRNNTQIKMWINGHNHILDWYQSNQSTGSTQPIEYFGHIIAFSQPYSQVDFGNEHEEDRMVIYSINSSGITAKSWENNGVSGYLVDEYNHTFNISTTYNTNAKDWYSYPMFLQDNETQLTDMKTLSENITLQLIGTKPIELFFDSTMAGRIGWTDEVLLSFANDESGNIERTDPGMRAHGATSITFPPKQPASPWEDGKSAQPYQSFPMGCTSVAI
;
A
#
# COMPACT_ATOMS: atom_id res chain seq x y z
N MET A 1 85.53 -20.00 -11.18
CA MET A 1 86.77 -20.62 -10.66
C MET A 1 86.45 -21.16 -9.29
N ALA A 2 86.15 -22.46 -9.22
CA ALA A 2 87.11 -23.48 -8.83
C ALA A 2 87.27 -23.57 -7.30
N SER A 3 86.62 -24.60 -6.74
CA SER A 3 87.24 -25.60 -5.85
C SER A 3 87.04 -25.25 -4.37
N ILE A 4 86.75 -26.12 -3.40
CA ILE A 4 86.73 -27.58 -3.24
C ILE A 4 86.00 -27.76 -1.88
N VAL A 5 84.92 -28.56 -1.75
CA VAL A 5 84.92 -30.00 -1.39
C VAL A 5 85.42 -30.22 0.06
N ASN A 6 84.59 -30.62 1.05
CA ASN A 6 84.01 -31.96 1.35
C ASN A 6 82.94 -31.82 2.47
N ARG A 7 81.69 -32.31 2.38
CA ARG A 7 81.13 -33.69 2.55
C ARG A 7 81.49 -34.37 3.89
N GLY A 8 80.57 -34.96 4.67
CA GLY A 8 79.19 -35.40 4.41
C GLY A 8 78.35 -35.54 5.71
N ARG A 9 77.00 -35.53 5.64
CA ARG A 9 76.00 -36.62 5.34
C ARG A 9 75.26 -36.93 6.65
N TYR A 10 73.93 -36.86 6.84
CA TYR A 10 72.68 -36.97 6.07
C TYR A 10 71.67 -35.93 6.66
N PHE A 11 70.73 -35.27 5.99
CA PHE A 11 69.64 -35.72 5.10
C PHE A 11 69.32 -34.61 4.06
N PHE A 12 68.95 -35.01 2.84
CA PHE A 12 68.54 -34.20 1.67
C PHE A 12 67.00 -34.30 1.52
N ASN A 13 66.20 -33.37 0.95
CA ASN A 13 66.42 -32.42 -0.16
C ASN A 13 65.41 -31.24 -0.15
N ASN A 14 65.93 -30.02 -0.36
CA ASN A 14 65.56 -28.89 -1.28
C ASN A 14 64.09 -28.46 -1.41
N ILE A 15 63.65 -27.20 -1.17
CA ILE A 15 64.11 -25.82 -1.50
C ILE A 15 64.19 -25.48 -3.01
N VAL A 16 63.72 -24.26 -3.35
CA VAL A 16 64.11 -23.31 -4.45
C VAL A 16 63.00 -23.12 -5.50
N VAL A 17 62.58 -21.92 -5.97
CA VAL A 17 62.87 -20.49 -5.74
C VAL A 17 61.78 -19.64 -6.42
N VAL A 18 61.60 -18.44 -5.86
CA VAL A 18 61.06 -17.15 -6.36
C VAL A 18 61.02 -16.92 -7.89
N ALA A 19 59.94 -16.31 -8.39
CA ALA A 19 59.98 -15.28 -9.44
C ALA A 19 58.70 -14.41 -9.47
N ILE A 20 58.89 -13.11 -9.29
CA ILE A 20 57.94 -12.01 -9.50
C ILE A 20 57.93 -11.65 -11.00
N VAL A 21 56.77 -11.47 -11.64
CA VAL A 21 56.57 -10.49 -12.73
C VAL A 21 55.10 -10.02 -12.80
N PHE A 22 54.92 -8.69 -12.74
CA PHE A 22 53.77 -7.85 -13.09
C PHE A 22 53.10 -8.17 -14.43
N VAL A 23 51.77 -8.04 -14.58
CA VAL A 23 51.13 -7.41 -15.76
C VAL A 23 49.75 -6.83 -15.38
N PHE A 24 49.54 -5.54 -15.66
CA PHE A 24 48.24 -4.89 -15.83
C PHE A 24 47.77 -5.02 -17.30
N LEU A 25 46.44 -5.02 -17.49
CA LEU A 25 45.65 -4.68 -18.70
C LEU A 25 45.29 -5.75 -19.77
N THR A 26 43.97 -5.81 -19.98
CA THR A 26 43.19 -5.92 -21.24
C THR A 26 42.93 -7.26 -21.93
N SER A 27 41.62 -7.59 -21.98
CA SER A 27 40.79 -8.11 -23.08
C SER A 27 41.30 -9.22 -24.03
N ALA A 28 40.44 -10.24 -24.17
CA ALA A 28 40.03 -10.94 -25.40
C ALA A 28 40.44 -12.43 -25.59
N ILE A 29 39.40 -13.27 -25.73
CA ILE A 29 39.25 -14.48 -26.58
C ILE A 29 39.54 -15.90 -26.00
N ILE A 30 38.44 -16.62 -25.66
CA ILE A 30 37.94 -18.01 -25.98
C ILE A 30 38.96 -19.17 -26.27
N PRO A 31 38.60 -20.50 -26.19
CA PRO A 31 38.29 -21.44 -25.09
C PRO A 31 39.18 -22.74 -25.09
N ALA A 32 38.81 -23.73 -24.25
CA ALA A 32 39.29 -25.12 -24.16
C ALA A 32 40.57 -25.28 -23.32
N VAL A 33 40.56 -26.02 -22.19
CA VAL A 33 40.25 -27.45 -22.13
C VAL A 33 39.44 -27.79 -20.88
N ASN A 34 38.31 -28.41 -21.14
CA ASN A 34 37.48 -29.14 -20.22
C ASN A 34 38.07 -30.56 -20.07
N SER A 35 38.57 -30.92 -18.88
CA SER A 35 38.38 -32.24 -18.24
C SER A 35 39.29 -32.34 -17.01
N GLN A 36 38.74 -32.82 -15.89
CA GLN A 36 39.40 -33.04 -14.59
C GLN A 36 39.43 -31.83 -13.64
N MET A 37 38.27 -31.49 -13.08
CA MET A 37 38.07 -31.35 -11.63
C MET A 37 36.60 -31.01 -11.35
N LYS A 38 35.73 -32.00 -11.58
CA LYS A 38 34.43 -32.09 -10.92
C LYS A 38 34.45 -33.39 -10.12
N GLY A 39 34.50 -33.26 -8.81
CA GLY A 39 34.48 -34.36 -7.85
C GLY A 39 35.22 -33.92 -6.60
N TYR A 40 34.49 -33.88 -5.48
CA TYR A 40 34.89 -33.48 -4.13
C TYR A 40 34.69 -32.00 -3.77
N ILE A 41 33.42 -31.66 -3.54
CA ILE A 41 33.00 -30.66 -2.55
C ILE A 41 32.56 -31.46 -1.32
N ASN A 42 33.23 -31.28 -0.17
CA ASN A 42 32.63 -31.04 1.15
C ASN A 42 33.67 -31.12 2.27
N ASN A 43 33.44 -30.28 3.28
CA ASN A 43 33.99 -30.25 4.65
C ASN A 43 35.23 -29.38 4.92
N SER A 44 34.91 -28.14 5.30
CA SER A 44 35.16 -27.51 6.61
C SER A 44 36.59 -27.17 7.09
N ILE A 45 36.64 -26.00 7.75
CA ILE A 45 37.67 -25.46 8.66
C ILE A 45 38.69 -24.48 8.01
N GLY A 46 38.36 -23.18 8.10
CA GLY A 46 39.33 -22.08 8.28
C GLY A 46 39.92 -22.16 9.70
N ILE A 47 41.08 -21.64 10.06
CA ILE A 47 41.60 -20.25 10.01
C ILE A 47 43.12 -20.40 10.27
N SER A 48 44.00 -19.90 9.41
CA SER A 48 44.71 -18.60 9.51
C SER A 48 45.31 -18.29 10.88
N GLU A 49 46.63 -18.44 11.02
CA GLU A 49 47.42 -17.55 11.87
C GLU A 49 48.83 -17.37 11.31
N LYS A 50 49.25 -16.10 11.31
CA LYS A 50 50.54 -15.60 10.83
C LYS A 50 51.15 -14.82 11.99
N ILE A 51 52.16 -15.39 12.62
CA ILE A 51 53.06 -14.70 13.54
C ILE A 51 54.22 -14.14 12.71
N ILE A 52 54.52 -12.85 12.89
CA ILE A 52 55.79 -12.23 12.48
C ILE A 52 56.59 -12.02 13.77
N VAL A 53 57.79 -12.57 13.82
CA VAL A 53 58.87 -12.16 14.74
C VAL A 53 59.92 -11.51 13.85
N ASP A 54 60.42 -10.34 14.25
CA ASP A 54 61.71 -9.83 13.79
C ASP A 54 62.68 -9.74 14.96
N GLU A 55 63.93 -10.04 14.63
CA GLU A 55 65.11 -10.22 15.48
C GLU A 55 65.77 -8.88 15.85
N ASP A 56 66.18 -8.71 17.11
CA ASP A 56 67.56 -8.30 17.43
C ASP A 56 67.85 -8.36 18.95
N GLU A 57 69.02 -8.93 19.27
CA GLU A 57 69.51 -9.28 20.60
C GLU A 57 69.98 -8.06 21.42
N SER A 58 69.62 -8.01 22.71
CA SER A 58 70.58 -7.93 23.84
C SER A 58 69.87 -7.83 25.20
N ILE A 59 69.89 -8.93 25.96
CA ILE A 59 69.48 -8.96 27.37
C ILE A 59 70.73 -8.75 28.23
N THR A 60 70.78 -7.64 28.97
CA THR A 60 71.68 -7.46 30.12
C THR A 60 70.87 -7.51 31.41
N PHE A 61 71.23 -8.45 32.28
CA PHE A 61 70.70 -8.61 33.63
C PHE A 61 71.20 -7.51 34.57
N TRP A 62 70.28 -6.88 35.31
CA TRP A 62 70.57 -6.21 36.58
C TRP A 62 69.42 -6.49 37.55
N ASP A 63 69.71 -7.29 38.58
CA ASP A 63 69.02 -7.31 39.86
C ASP A 63 68.98 -5.89 40.44
N ASP A 64 67.84 -5.44 40.97
CA ASP A 64 67.75 -5.09 42.40
C ASP A 64 66.28 -4.88 42.82
N GLU A 65 66.03 -5.27 44.06
CA GLU A 65 64.78 -5.40 44.77
C GLU A 65 64.00 -4.08 44.90
N SER A 66 62.68 -4.13 44.71
CA SER A 66 61.69 -3.79 45.75
C SER A 66 60.30 -3.63 45.14
N TYR A 67 59.45 -4.65 45.23
CA TYR A 67 58.00 -4.43 45.19
C TYR A 67 57.27 -5.46 46.03
N TYR A 68 56.31 -4.96 46.79
CA TYR A 68 55.45 -5.66 47.73
C TYR A 68 54.74 -6.85 47.06
N PRO A 69 54.50 -7.98 47.78
CA PRO A 69 53.68 -9.05 47.23
C PRO A 69 52.23 -8.55 47.22
N MET A 70 51.78 -8.00 46.09
CA MET A 70 50.37 -8.12 45.75
C MET A 70 50.17 -9.60 45.43
N LEU A 71 49.34 -10.25 46.24
CA LEU A 71 48.64 -11.46 45.85
C LEU A 71 48.06 -11.19 44.46
N MET A 72 48.60 -11.85 43.43
CA MET A 72 47.84 -12.04 42.20
C MET A 72 46.65 -12.90 42.63
N ASP A 73 45.49 -12.26 42.70
CA ASP A 73 44.23 -12.97 42.65
C ASP A 73 44.26 -13.79 41.36
N ALA A 74 43.87 -15.06 41.45
CA ALA A 74 43.78 -15.90 40.28
C ALA A 74 42.85 -15.21 39.27
N SER A 75 43.32 -15.00 38.05
CA SER A 75 42.44 -14.58 36.95
C SER A 75 41.29 -15.56 36.90
N ASP A 76 40.09 -15.09 37.21
CA ASP A 76 38.84 -15.81 37.04
C ASP A 76 38.73 -16.20 35.56
N SER A 77 39.09 -17.44 35.22
CA SER A 77 39.28 -17.82 33.83
C SER A 77 37.92 -17.94 33.15
N TRP A 78 37.73 -17.18 32.09
CA TRP A 78 36.54 -17.23 31.26
C TRP A 78 36.71 -18.35 30.24
N TRP A 79 35.91 -19.42 30.33
CA TRP A 79 36.04 -20.62 29.49
C TRP A 79 36.14 -20.30 27.99
N ASN A 80 35.24 -19.44 27.49
CA ASN A 80 35.25 -19.01 26.09
C ASN A 80 34.71 -17.58 25.93
N VAL A 81 35.54 -16.68 25.39
CA VAL A 81 35.25 -15.25 25.25
C VAL A 81 34.19 -14.91 24.18
N ASP A 82 33.83 -15.89 23.35
CA ASP A 82 32.72 -15.74 22.39
C ASP A 82 31.36 -15.74 23.11
N TRP A 83 31.29 -16.31 24.32
CA TRP A 83 30.14 -16.21 25.23
C TRP A 83 30.28 -14.98 26.10
N SER A 84 29.33 -14.06 25.96
CA SER A 84 29.43 -12.74 26.59
C SER A 84 29.05 -12.76 28.07
N TYR A 85 28.32 -13.78 28.52
CA TYR A 85 27.80 -13.86 29.89
C TYR A 85 27.98 -15.25 30.49
N ARG A 86 28.07 -15.31 31.82
CA ARG A 86 27.96 -16.54 32.60
C ARG A 86 27.24 -16.32 33.93
N LYS A 87 26.66 -17.37 34.51
CA LYS A 87 26.16 -17.39 35.90
C LYS A 87 26.68 -18.62 36.62
N GLU A 88 27.08 -18.46 37.88
CA GLU A 88 27.48 -19.57 38.74
C GLU A 88 26.25 -20.36 39.21
N ILE A 89 26.35 -21.69 39.23
CA ILE A 89 25.36 -22.62 39.80
C ILE A 89 26.04 -23.41 40.91
N ILE A 90 25.59 -23.22 42.15
CA ILE A 90 26.13 -23.91 43.33
C ILE A 90 25.15 -24.99 43.76
N ILE A 91 25.54 -26.25 43.60
CA ILE A 91 24.75 -27.42 43.99
C ILE A 91 24.98 -27.73 45.47
N ASN A 92 23.90 -27.88 46.23
CA ASN A 92 23.94 -28.06 47.67
C ASN A 92 24.16 -29.52 48.06
N HIS A 93 25.37 -29.83 48.53
CA HIS A 93 25.76 -31.20 48.94
C HIS A 93 24.87 -31.81 50.02
N THR A 94 24.18 -31.00 50.83
CA THR A 94 23.28 -31.50 51.90
C THR A 94 22.01 -32.15 51.35
N LYS A 95 21.71 -31.96 50.04
CA LYS A 95 20.60 -32.59 49.32
C LYS A 95 21.02 -33.86 48.57
N VAL A 96 22.32 -34.13 48.50
CA VAL A 96 22.95 -35.28 47.84
C VAL A 96 23.21 -36.37 48.88
N THR A 97 22.70 -37.58 48.64
CA THR A 97 22.71 -38.63 49.68
C THR A 97 24.06 -39.37 49.78
N ASP A 98 24.78 -39.50 48.67
CA ASP A 98 26.13 -40.08 48.58
C ASP A 98 26.86 -39.45 47.38
N ASN A 99 28.17 -39.63 47.25
CA ASN A 99 28.87 -39.16 46.05
C ASN A 99 28.36 -39.94 44.82
N LEU A 100 27.92 -39.22 43.79
CA LEU A 100 27.43 -39.78 42.54
C LEU A 100 28.34 -39.38 41.39
N SER A 101 28.42 -40.24 40.37
CA SER A 101 29.13 -39.98 39.13
C SER A 101 28.14 -40.01 37.97
N ASP A 102 28.41 -39.20 36.95
CA ASP A 102 27.63 -39.08 35.72
C ASP A 102 26.11 -38.95 36.00
N PHE A 103 25.77 -38.03 36.91
CA PHE A 103 24.40 -37.85 37.39
C PHE A 103 23.66 -36.82 36.54
N PRO A 104 22.58 -37.18 35.82
CA PRO A 104 21.75 -36.24 35.09
C PRO A 104 20.92 -35.41 36.08
N MET A 105 21.36 -34.18 36.29
CA MET A 105 20.76 -33.21 37.22
C MET A 105 19.77 -32.31 36.47
N LEU A 106 18.70 -31.91 37.15
CA LEU A 106 17.71 -30.98 36.61
C LEU A 106 18.11 -29.56 37.00
N ILE A 107 18.22 -28.69 36.00
CA ILE A 107 18.26 -27.24 36.15
C ILE A 107 16.93 -26.70 35.62
N SER A 108 16.06 -26.28 36.54
CA SER A 108 14.76 -25.68 36.24
C SER A 108 14.69 -24.26 36.80
N LEU A 109 14.74 -23.27 35.90
CA LEU A 109 14.59 -21.85 36.20
C LEU A 109 13.22 -21.42 35.69
N PRO A 110 12.27 -21.04 36.56
CA PRO A 110 10.93 -20.65 36.11
C PRO A 110 10.90 -19.32 35.35
N SER A 111 11.98 -18.52 35.45
CA SER A 111 12.22 -17.28 34.70
C SER A 111 13.63 -16.78 35.02
N ASP A 112 14.34 -16.24 34.03
CA ASP A 112 15.65 -15.62 34.24
C ASP A 112 15.84 -14.45 33.26
N VAL A 113 15.80 -13.21 33.77
CA VAL A 113 15.85 -12.01 32.93
C VAL A 113 17.14 -11.89 32.13
N ASP A 114 18.26 -12.43 32.65
CA ASP A 114 19.53 -12.33 31.95
C ASP A 114 19.57 -13.32 30.78
N LEU A 115 18.98 -14.51 30.92
CA LEU A 115 18.82 -15.45 29.81
C LEU A 115 17.84 -14.91 28.75
N ALA A 116 16.74 -14.27 29.17
CA ALA A 116 15.76 -13.68 28.27
C ALA A 116 16.34 -12.54 27.40
N ASP A 117 17.21 -11.71 27.98
CA ASP A 117 17.76 -10.54 27.29
C ASP A 117 18.94 -10.90 26.37
N ASP A 118 19.72 -11.93 26.71
CA ASP A 118 21.04 -12.15 26.13
C ASP A 118 21.30 -13.54 25.51
N ALA A 119 20.50 -14.58 25.79
CA ALA A 119 20.64 -15.87 25.11
C ALA A 119 20.06 -15.83 23.68
N GLN A 120 20.37 -16.81 22.83
CA GLN A 120 19.70 -16.96 21.54
C GLN A 120 18.22 -17.32 21.72
N ASP A 121 17.38 -16.91 20.77
CA ASP A 121 15.92 -17.17 20.81
C ASP A 121 15.56 -18.67 20.97
N ASP A 122 16.42 -19.58 20.51
CA ASP A 122 16.24 -21.03 20.62
C ASP A 122 17.02 -21.67 21.78
N GLY A 123 17.71 -20.88 22.60
CA GLY A 123 18.58 -21.33 23.67
C GLY A 123 19.85 -22.04 23.19
N GLY A 124 20.13 -22.05 21.89
CA GLY A 124 21.19 -22.86 21.29
C GLY A 124 22.61 -22.50 21.72
N ASP A 125 22.82 -21.31 22.29
CA ASP A 125 24.09 -20.90 22.87
C ASP A 125 24.22 -21.20 24.37
N ILE A 126 23.22 -21.76 25.03
CA ILE A 126 23.32 -22.12 26.45
C ILE A 126 24.28 -23.30 26.61
N VAL A 127 25.30 -23.16 27.46
CA VAL A 127 26.27 -24.23 27.73
C VAL A 127 26.65 -24.30 29.21
N PHE A 128 26.78 -25.52 29.72
CA PHE A 128 27.15 -25.77 31.12
C PHE A 128 28.61 -26.22 31.21
N ILE A 129 29.38 -25.55 32.08
CA ILE A 129 30.82 -25.78 32.29
C ILE A 129 31.05 -26.11 33.76
N ASP A 130 31.91 -27.08 34.08
CA ASP A 130 32.32 -27.35 35.46
C ASP A 130 33.43 -26.40 35.97
N ASP A 131 33.80 -26.51 37.24
CA ASP A 131 34.87 -25.70 37.85
C ASP A 131 36.27 -25.98 37.30
N GLY A 132 36.41 -27.00 36.45
CA GLY A 132 37.64 -27.37 35.74
C GLY A 132 37.67 -26.99 34.27
N ASP A 133 36.77 -26.09 33.82
CA ASP A 133 36.61 -25.65 32.42
C ASP A 133 36.18 -26.78 31.45
N ASN A 134 35.56 -27.86 31.95
CA ASN A 134 35.02 -28.93 31.10
C ASN A 134 33.56 -28.68 30.76
N GLN A 135 33.23 -28.78 29.48
CA GLN A 135 31.85 -28.71 29.01
C GLN A 135 31.08 -29.98 29.39
N LEU A 136 29.90 -29.80 30.00
CA LEU A 136 29.00 -30.87 30.39
C LEU A 136 27.95 -31.11 29.29
N ALA A 137 27.66 -32.38 29.03
CA ALA A 137 26.57 -32.76 28.15
C ALA A 137 25.23 -32.35 28.78
N HIS A 138 24.36 -31.74 27.99
CA HIS A 138 23.06 -31.30 28.44
C HIS A 138 22.01 -31.42 27.34
N GLU A 139 20.76 -31.47 27.78
CA GLU A 139 19.53 -31.48 26.98
C GLU A 139 18.62 -30.37 27.49
N ILE A 140 18.09 -29.55 26.60
CA ILE A 140 17.12 -28.51 26.91
C ILE A 140 15.73 -29.07 26.58
N GLU A 141 14.97 -29.36 27.63
CA GLU A 141 13.60 -29.83 27.52
C GLU A 141 12.65 -28.69 27.13
N PHE A 142 12.91 -27.48 27.66
CA PHE A 142 12.16 -26.28 27.36
C PHE A 142 13.00 -25.01 27.58
N PHE A 143 12.86 -24.06 26.65
CA PHE A 143 13.38 -22.70 26.80
C PHE A 143 12.38 -21.69 26.26
N ASP A 144 12.06 -20.67 27.05
CA ASP A 144 11.24 -19.52 26.63
C ASP A 144 12.07 -18.25 26.64
N ASN A 145 12.38 -17.73 25.44
CA ASN A 145 13.16 -16.51 25.26
C ASN A 145 12.49 -15.24 25.84
N ASP A 146 11.15 -15.20 25.95
CA ASP A 146 10.48 -14.01 26.46
C ASP A 146 10.65 -13.86 28.00
N THR A 147 10.82 -14.97 28.70
CA THR A 147 10.87 -15.03 30.17
C THR A 147 12.21 -15.53 30.72
N GLY A 148 13.02 -16.15 29.87
CA GLY A 148 14.23 -16.89 30.24
C GLY A 148 13.94 -18.14 31.05
N GLU A 149 12.70 -18.68 30.98
CA GLU A 149 12.39 -19.97 31.57
C GLU A 149 13.24 -21.05 30.91
N LEU A 150 13.89 -21.89 31.73
CA LEU A 150 14.80 -22.94 31.28
C LEU A 150 14.52 -24.22 32.05
N VAL A 151 14.28 -25.31 31.33
CA VAL A 151 14.23 -26.67 31.87
C VAL A 151 15.28 -27.47 31.12
N ALA A 152 16.37 -27.82 31.80
CA ALA A 152 17.49 -28.53 31.21
C ALA A 152 17.99 -29.66 32.11
N TRP A 153 18.37 -30.77 31.48
CA TRP A 153 19.06 -31.88 32.10
C TRP A 153 20.56 -31.76 31.82
N VAL A 154 21.39 -31.81 32.85
CA VAL A 154 22.85 -31.62 32.77
C VAL A 154 23.54 -32.82 33.38
N ASN A 155 24.41 -33.49 32.62
CA ASN A 155 25.19 -34.61 33.10
C ASN A 155 26.37 -34.11 33.95
N VAL A 156 26.22 -34.16 35.27
CA VAL A 156 27.26 -33.74 36.22
C VAL A 156 28.18 -34.92 36.51
N SER A 157 29.42 -34.85 35.99
CA SER A 157 30.40 -35.95 36.08
C SER A 157 30.68 -36.40 37.51
N TYR A 158 30.65 -35.47 38.48
CA TYR A 158 30.81 -35.80 39.89
C TYR A 158 29.99 -34.87 40.79
N LEU A 159 29.06 -35.46 41.54
CA LEU A 159 28.21 -34.76 42.49
C LEU A 159 28.56 -35.19 43.93
N SER A 160 29.05 -34.24 44.74
CA SER A 160 29.54 -34.56 46.09
C SER A 160 28.47 -34.45 47.18
N SER A 161 28.53 -35.37 48.16
CA SER A 161 27.76 -35.29 49.41
C SER A 161 28.50 -34.61 50.57
N TYR A 162 29.73 -34.11 50.34
CA TYR A 162 30.58 -33.51 51.38
C TYR A 162 30.85 -32.00 51.19
N GLN A 163 30.80 -31.53 49.94
CA GLN A 163 31.06 -30.14 49.59
C GLN A 163 30.19 -29.74 48.41
N ASN A 164 29.81 -28.47 48.32
CA ASN A 164 29.04 -27.98 47.19
C ASN A 164 29.80 -28.23 45.88
N THR A 165 29.06 -28.52 44.83
CA THR A 165 29.59 -28.66 43.46
C THR A 165 29.26 -27.37 42.72
N VAL A 166 30.22 -26.80 41.99
CA VAL A 166 30.07 -25.53 41.26
C VAL A 166 30.07 -25.82 39.77
N LEU A 167 29.09 -25.27 39.07
CA LEU A 167 28.98 -25.25 37.61
C LEU A 167 28.78 -23.80 37.16
N TYR A 168 28.94 -23.55 35.87
CA TYR A 168 28.62 -22.27 35.24
C TYR A 168 27.70 -22.50 34.05
N ILE A 169 26.68 -21.67 33.92
CA ILE A 169 25.89 -21.55 32.68
C ILE A 169 26.44 -20.35 31.89
N TYR A 170 26.88 -20.58 30.66
CA TYR A 170 27.36 -19.55 29.73
C TYR A 170 26.32 -19.31 28.63
N TYR A 171 26.14 -18.05 28.22
CA TYR A 171 25.22 -17.60 27.16
C TYR A 171 25.71 -16.27 26.55
N GLY A 172 25.01 -15.74 25.53
CA GLY A 172 25.38 -14.50 24.83
C GLY A 172 26.34 -14.68 23.67
N ASN A 173 26.31 -15.84 23.01
CA ASN A 173 27.03 -16.09 21.76
C ASN A 173 26.05 -16.22 20.60
N ILE A 174 25.72 -15.09 19.97
CA ILE A 174 24.79 -15.00 18.82
C ILE A 174 25.21 -15.81 17.58
N SER A 175 26.45 -16.28 17.52
CA SER A 175 26.99 -17.02 16.38
C SER A 175 27.13 -18.53 16.64
N SER A 176 26.77 -18.99 17.85
CA SER A 176 26.84 -20.39 18.23
C SER A 176 25.80 -21.22 17.47
N ASN A 177 26.15 -22.48 17.17
CA ASN A 177 25.14 -23.52 16.90
C ASN A 177 24.66 -24.10 18.24
N THR A 178 23.60 -24.94 18.23
CA THR A 178 23.17 -25.66 19.44
C THR A 178 24.35 -26.35 20.14
N GLN A 179 24.46 -26.13 21.45
CA GLN A 179 25.47 -26.73 22.32
C GLN A 179 24.96 -28.01 23.02
N GLU A 180 23.71 -28.39 22.78
CA GLU A 180 23.12 -29.59 23.36
C GLU A 180 23.85 -30.86 22.89
N ASN A 181 23.90 -31.84 23.79
CA ASN A 181 24.32 -33.19 23.51
C ASN A 181 23.34 -34.15 24.18
N ILE A 182 22.11 -34.19 23.64
CA ILE A 182 20.97 -34.93 24.19
C ILE A 182 21.34 -36.37 24.56
N GLU A 183 21.88 -37.14 23.61
CA GLU A 183 22.25 -38.54 23.84
C GLU A 183 23.39 -38.69 24.86
N GLY A 184 24.26 -37.69 25.03
CA GLY A 184 25.36 -37.70 26.00
C GLY A 184 24.97 -37.22 27.41
N THR A 185 23.81 -36.56 27.55
CA THR A 185 23.25 -36.16 28.85
C THR A 185 22.91 -37.37 29.69
N TRP A 186 22.44 -38.42 29.03
CA TRP A 186 22.10 -39.70 29.63
C TRP A 186 23.28 -40.66 29.45
N ASP A 187 23.85 -41.15 30.55
CA ASP A 187 24.95 -42.12 30.49
C ASP A 187 24.54 -43.40 29.73
N ASP A 188 25.52 -44.22 29.34
CA ASP A 188 25.27 -45.51 28.67
C ASP A 188 24.38 -46.46 29.51
N ASP A 189 24.23 -46.21 30.81
CA ASP A 189 23.41 -47.04 31.69
C ASP A 189 21.91 -46.77 31.53
N PHE A 190 21.50 -45.55 31.16
CA PHE A 190 20.14 -45.28 30.70
C PHE A 190 19.90 -45.91 29.33
N ILE A 191 18.89 -46.77 29.24
CA ILE A 191 18.49 -47.42 27.98
C ILE A 191 17.16 -46.87 27.43
N GLY A 192 16.46 -46.04 28.20
CA GLY A 192 15.28 -45.32 27.74
C GLY A 192 14.93 -44.20 28.70
N VAL A 193 14.67 -43.00 28.18
CA VAL A 193 14.26 -41.81 28.92
C VAL A 193 13.17 -41.10 28.12
N TRP A 194 11.98 -40.96 28.71
CA TRP A 194 10.84 -40.30 28.09
C TRP A 194 10.37 -39.15 28.97
N HIS A 195 10.62 -37.92 28.51
CA HIS A 195 10.15 -36.69 29.14
C HIS A 195 8.64 -36.49 29.01
N MET A 196 8.03 -37.00 27.92
CA MET A 196 6.60 -36.85 27.65
C MET A 196 6.16 -35.38 27.47
N ASN A 197 7.01 -34.59 26.83
CA ASN A 197 6.85 -33.14 26.63
C ASN A 197 6.46 -32.74 25.19
N GLU A 198 6.12 -33.71 24.32
CA GLU A 198 5.88 -33.44 22.92
C GLU A 198 4.69 -32.49 22.70
N LEU A 199 4.91 -31.46 21.88
CA LEU A 199 3.89 -30.46 21.56
C LEU A 199 2.69 -31.05 20.81
N SER A 200 2.95 -32.05 19.96
CA SER A 200 1.92 -32.75 19.16
C SER A 200 2.51 -34.01 18.50
N GLY A 201 1.65 -34.95 18.11
CA GLY A 201 2.04 -36.09 17.30
C GLY A 201 1.49 -37.41 17.81
N SER A 202 2.10 -38.51 17.37
CA SER A 202 1.74 -39.88 17.76
C SER A 202 2.94 -40.66 18.29
N LYS A 203 3.97 -39.95 18.74
CA LYS A 203 5.26 -40.51 19.19
C LYS A 203 5.60 -39.95 20.56
N CYS A 204 6.19 -40.80 21.38
CA CYS A 204 6.84 -40.47 22.64
C CYS A 204 8.33 -40.78 22.45
N TYR A 205 9.14 -39.74 22.31
CA TYR A 205 10.55 -39.81 21.93
C TYR A 205 11.42 -40.23 23.12
N ASP A 206 12.44 -41.02 22.80
CA ASP A 206 13.47 -41.44 23.75
C ASP A 206 14.68 -40.51 23.63
N SER A 207 15.13 -39.94 24.75
CA SER A 207 16.29 -39.04 24.80
C SER A 207 17.64 -39.77 24.87
N THR A 208 17.65 -41.10 24.93
CA THR A 208 18.88 -41.90 24.94
C THR A 208 19.34 -42.32 23.54
N SER A 209 20.60 -42.73 23.43
CA SER A 209 21.16 -43.33 22.21
C SER A 209 20.51 -44.67 21.82
N SER A 210 19.67 -45.27 22.68
CA SER A 210 18.98 -46.53 22.40
C SER A 210 17.80 -46.38 21.44
N GLN A 211 17.28 -45.15 21.26
CA GLN A 211 16.20 -44.82 20.34
C GLN A 211 14.94 -45.69 20.55
N LEU A 212 14.61 -45.98 21.80
CA LEU A 212 13.38 -46.68 22.21
C LEU A 212 12.16 -45.75 22.11
N THR A 213 11.96 -45.10 20.96
CA THR A 213 10.77 -44.29 20.71
C THR A 213 9.50 -45.16 20.77
N GLY A 214 8.46 -44.65 21.43
CA GLY A 214 7.16 -45.29 21.52
C GLY A 214 6.13 -44.65 20.59
N SER A 215 5.14 -45.43 20.15
CA SER A 215 3.91 -44.96 19.52
C SER A 215 2.82 -44.74 20.56
N ILE A 216 2.12 -43.62 20.45
CA ILE A 216 0.93 -43.30 21.24
C ILE A 216 -0.25 -44.13 20.71
N ILE A 217 -0.88 -44.92 21.58
CA ILE A 217 -2.09 -45.71 21.30
C ILE A 217 -3.24 -45.18 22.14
N GLY A 218 -4.42 -45.00 21.53
CA GLY A 218 -5.58 -44.43 22.20
C GLY A 218 -5.56 -42.90 22.21
N ASP A 219 -6.41 -42.32 23.06
CA ASP A 219 -6.56 -40.87 23.18
C ASP A 219 -5.70 -40.37 24.37
N VAL A 220 -4.45 -39.98 24.11
CA VAL A 220 -3.55 -39.38 25.13
C VAL A 220 -3.64 -37.85 25.06
N SER A 221 -3.82 -37.19 26.21
CA SER A 221 -3.71 -35.73 26.27
C SER A 221 -2.26 -35.33 26.52
N LEU A 222 -1.65 -34.69 25.54
CA LEU A 222 -0.28 -34.16 25.63
C LEU A 222 -0.27 -32.79 26.33
N GLN A 223 0.92 -32.30 26.67
CA GLN A 223 1.14 -30.97 27.25
C GLN A 223 0.34 -30.68 28.54
N GLN A 224 0.08 -31.70 29.35
CA GLN A 224 -0.43 -31.45 30.71
C GLN A 224 0.70 -30.93 31.59
N THR A 225 0.39 -30.19 32.66
CA THR A 225 1.41 -29.67 33.57
C THR A 225 2.10 -30.82 34.31
N GLY A 226 3.39 -31.03 33.99
CA GLY A 226 4.25 -32.06 34.57
C GLY A 226 4.72 -31.75 35.98
N ILE A 227 5.45 -32.70 36.57
CA ILE A 227 6.34 -32.41 37.71
C ILE A 227 7.63 -31.76 37.22
N VAL A 228 8.03 -32.07 35.98
CA VAL A 228 9.06 -31.37 35.20
C VAL A 228 8.39 -30.99 33.88
N GLY A 229 8.45 -29.71 33.50
CA GLY A 229 7.89 -29.25 32.22
C GLY A 229 6.45 -29.72 31.94
N TYR A 230 6.31 -30.51 30.87
CA TYR A 230 5.05 -31.09 30.41
C TYR A 230 5.03 -32.60 30.60
N CYS A 231 3.83 -33.15 30.75
CA CYS A 231 3.60 -34.58 30.90
C CYS A 231 2.46 -35.07 30.00
N TYR A 232 2.28 -36.39 29.96
CA TYR A 232 1.17 -37.04 29.27
C TYR A 232 0.09 -37.47 30.24
N ASP A 233 -1.16 -37.23 29.86
CA ASP A 233 -2.33 -37.81 30.53
C ASP A 233 -2.80 -39.06 29.79
N LEU A 234 -2.67 -40.21 30.46
CA LEU A 234 -3.18 -41.49 29.98
C LEU A 234 -4.60 -41.74 30.53
N ASP A 235 -5.46 -40.72 30.47
CA ASP A 235 -6.84 -40.78 31.00
C ASP A 235 -7.66 -41.88 30.30
N THR A 236 -8.23 -42.78 31.11
CA THR A 236 -9.09 -43.86 30.62
C THR A 236 -10.57 -43.48 30.58
N SER A 237 -10.95 -42.20 30.75
CA SER A 237 -12.33 -41.70 30.74
C SER A 237 -13.00 -41.80 29.36
N GLY A 238 -13.24 -43.03 28.89
CA GLY A 238 -13.75 -43.34 27.57
C GLY A 238 -13.67 -44.83 27.22
N THR A 239 -13.75 -45.15 25.92
CA THR A 239 -13.56 -46.52 25.40
C THR A 239 -12.15 -46.79 24.87
N SER A 240 -11.25 -45.83 25.03
CA SER A 240 -9.97 -45.73 24.31
C SER A 240 -8.77 -45.89 25.23
N ASN A 241 -8.76 -46.94 26.08
CA ASN A 241 -7.65 -47.34 26.96
C ASN A 241 -6.25 -46.96 26.41
N PRO A 242 -5.68 -45.80 26.81
CA PRO A 242 -4.52 -45.26 26.12
C PRO A 242 -3.22 -45.70 26.77
N TYR A 243 -2.17 -45.84 25.97
CA TYR A 243 -0.84 -46.28 26.40
C TYR A 243 0.22 -45.99 25.36
N ILE A 244 1.49 -46.15 25.74
CA ILE A 244 2.62 -46.07 24.81
C ILE A 244 3.08 -47.47 24.46
N TYR A 245 3.21 -47.77 23.18
CA TYR A 245 3.75 -49.04 22.66
C TYR A 245 5.13 -48.81 22.06
N GLY A 246 6.14 -49.53 22.52
CA GLY A 246 7.50 -49.41 21.99
C GLY A 246 7.59 -49.76 20.51
N ASP A 247 8.12 -48.85 19.69
CA ASP A 247 8.33 -49.13 18.25
C ASP A 247 9.44 -50.16 18.01
N VAL A 248 10.35 -50.26 18.97
CA VAL A 248 11.51 -51.14 18.96
C VAL A 248 11.57 -51.90 20.29
N SER A 249 11.78 -53.21 20.22
CA SER A 249 11.96 -54.07 21.40
C SER A 249 13.24 -53.69 22.16
N LEU A 250 13.30 -54.02 23.45
CA LEU A 250 14.52 -53.92 24.24
C LEU A 250 15.68 -54.67 23.54
N PRO A 251 16.88 -54.06 23.43
CA PRO A 251 17.96 -54.60 22.57
C PRO A 251 18.48 -55.97 23.00
N THR A 252 18.40 -56.27 24.30
CA THR A 252 18.84 -57.53 24.90
C THR A 252 18.00 -57.82 26.14
N THR A 253 18.17 -59.01 26.70
CA THR A 253 17.72 -59.34 28.04
C THR A 253 18.66 -58.74 29.07
N TYR A 254 18.11 -58.04 30.06
CA TYR A 254 18.85 -57.46 31.18
C TYR A 254 18.46 -58.17 32.47
N SER A 255 19.45 -58.70 33.21
CA SER A 255 19.25 -59.30 34.54
C SER A 255 19.38 -58.29 35.67
N GLU A 256 20.06 -57.18 35.42
CA GLU A 256 20.12 -56.02 36.29
C GLU A 256 19.36 -54.89 35.61
N TRP A 257 18.58 -54.12 36.35
CA TRP A 257 17.80 -53.01 35.79
C TRP A 257 17.21 -52.11 36.87
N THR A 258 16.85 -50.90 36.45
CA THR A 258 16.03 -49.95 37.22
C THR A 258 14.93 -49.42 36.32
N ILE A 259 13.71 -49.35 36.83
CA ILE A 259 12.60 -48.65 36.18
C ILE A 259 12.08 -47.62 37.16
N GLU A 260 11.97 -46.38 36.74
CA GLU A 260 11.54 -45.27 37.57
C GLU A 260 10.64 -44.32 36.78
N GLY A 261 9.82 -43.55 37.48
CA GLY A 261 8.98 -42.54 36.84
C GLY A 261 8.08 -41.82 37.82
N TRP A 262 7.48 -40.74 37.33
CA TRP A 262 6.52 -39.94 38.06
C TRP A 262 5.10 -40.20 37.56
N LEU A 263 4.18 -40.33 38.51
CA LEU A 263 2.77 -40.52 38.22
C LEU A 263 1.88 -39.70 39.15
N ASN A 264 0.79 -39.15 38.62
CA ASN A 264 -0.26 -38.48 39.40
C ASN A 264 -1.61 -39.15 39.09
N LEU A 265 -2.16 -39.82 40.10
CA LEU A 265 -3.35 -40.65 39.98
C LEU A 265 -4.62 -39.77 40.09
N ASP A 266 -5.37 -39.59 38.99
CA ASP A 266 -6.51 -38.66 38.94
C ASP A 266 -7.76 -39.24 39.64
N THR A 267 -8.29 -40.40 39.23
CA THR A 267 -9.33 -41.15 39.99
C THR A 267 -9.29 -42.67 39.74
N SER A 268 -10.23 -43.44 40.34
CA SER A 268 -10.17 -44.91 40.46
C SER A 268 -10.25 -45.65 39.13
N ASN A 269 -9.16 -46.31 38.74
CA ASN A 269 -9.15 -47.27 37.65
C ASN A 269 -9.51 -48.70 38.05
N ASP A 270 -9.99 -49.44 37.06
CA ASP A 270 -10.16 -50.88 37.08
C ASP A 270 -8.91 -51.58 37.66
N LYS A 271 -9.07 -52.23 38.82
CA LYS A 271 -8.27 -53.30 39.48
C LYS A 271 -6.72 -53.26 39.44
N PHE A 272 -6.06 -53.02 38.29
CA PHE A 272 -4.61 -53.05 38.09
C PHE A 272 -4.15 -52.06 36.98
N GLY A 273 -3.03 -51.36 37.21
CA GLY A 273 -2.33 -50.50 36.24
C GLY A 273 -0.83 -50.83 36.15
N ASN A 274 -0.14 -50.31 35.14
CA ASN A 274 1.29 -50.51 34.90
C ASN A 274 2.04 -49.18 34.63
N LEU A 275 3.19 -48.98 35.28
CA LEU A 275 4.17 -47.98 34.87
C LEU A 275 4.87 -48.43 33.59
N PHE A 276 5.42 -49.65 33.63
CA PHE A 276 6.10 -50.27 32.50
C PHE A 276 5.78 -51.76 32.48
N SER A 277 5.68 -52.34 31.29
CA SER A 277 5.45 -53.76 31.05
C SER A 277 6.30 -54.22 29.86
N ASP A 278 6.76 -55.46 29.88
CA ASP A 278 7.55 -56.06 28.81
C ASP A 278 7.03 -57.45 28.41
N SER A 279 7.47 -57.93 27.25
CA SER A 279 7.00 -59.20 26.68
C SER A 279 7.68 -60.45 27.23
N SER A 280 8.64 -60.30 28.14
CA SER A 280 9.37 -61.42 28.72
C SER A 280 8.52 -62.22 29.74
N GLY A 281 7.74 -63.18 29.24
CA GLY A 281 6.96 -64.13 30.06
C GLY A 281 5.49 -63.71 30.24
N SER A 282 4.60 -64.70 30.45
CA SER A 282 3.16 -64.50 30.23
C SER A 282 2.42 -63.64 31.26
N GLU A 283 3.01 -63.29 32.41
CA GLU A 283 2.32 -62.54 33.49
C GLU A 283 3.27 -61.62 34.31
N LYS A 284 4.37 -61.11 33.72
CA LYS A 284 5.44 -60.40 34.46
C LYS A 284 5.37 -58.87 34.32
N TYR A 285 5.12 -58.11 35.40
CA TYR A 285 5.12 -56.62 35.37
C TYR A 285 6.14 -56.01 36.34
N PRO A 286 7.19 -55.31 35.87
CA PRO A 286 8.29 -54.88 36.72
C PRO A 286 7.95 -53.59 37.48
N GLY A 287 6.86 -52.90 37.10
CA GLY A 287 6.25 -51.83 37.88
C GLY A 287 4.73 -51.83 37.69
N GLN A 288 4.00 -52.53 38.56
CA GLN A 288 2.54 -52.62 38.57
C GLN A 288 1.95 -51.83 39.74
N LEU A 289 0.78 -51.24 39.49
CA LEU A 289 -0.10 -50.62 40.47
C LEU A 289 -1.30 -51.56 40.72
N GLU A 290 -1.58 -51.88 41.97
CA GLU A 290 -2.74 -52.73 42.34
C GLU A 290 -3.65 -51.97 43.32
N ASP A 291 -4.96 -51.95 43.04
CA ASP A 291 -5.97 -51.52 44.00
C ASP A 291 -6.16 -52.59 45.08
N THR A 292 -6.05 -52.19 46.34
CA THR A 292 -6.20 -53.08 47.50
C THR A 292 -7.64 -53.49 47.82
N PHE A 293 -8.62 -53.06 47.02
CA PHE A 293 -10.05 -53.42 47.05
C PHE A 293 -10.84 -53.04 48.31
N GLN A 294 -10.19 -52.71 49.44
CA GLN A 294 -10.85 -52.51 50.72
C GLN A 294 -10.92 -51.06 51.19
N ASP A 295 -10.10 -50.13 50.68
CA ASP A 295 -9.95 -48.80 51.28
C ASP A 295 -9.60 -47.66 50.31
N ASN A 296 -9.84 -47.79 48.99
CA ASN A 296 -9.36 -46.86 47.96
C ASN A 296 -7.85 -46.58 48.08
N ASN A 297 -7.04 -47.63 48.26
CA ASN A 297 -5.58 -47.47 48.28
C ASN A 297 -4.94 -48.27 47.17
N VAL A 298 -3.86 -47.73 46.61
CA VAL A 298 -2.95 -48.38 45.68
C VAL A 298 -1.70 -48.86 46.39
N LYS A 299 -1.13 -49.96 45.93
CA LYS A 299 0.24 -50.38 46.21
C LYS A 299 1.01 -50.51 44.90
N PHE A 300 2.31 -50.26 44.96
CA PHE A 300 3.20 -50.42 43.81
C PHE A 300 4.12 -51.62 44.03
N GLY A 301 4.50 -52.32 42.99
CA GLY A 301 5.32 -53.51 43.13
C GLY A 301 5.67 -54.18 41.82
N ALA A 302 6.27 -55.36 41.94
CA ALA A 302 6.52 -56.27 40.83
C ALA A 302 5.75 -57.57 41.08
N PHE A 303 4.75 -57.84 40.21
CA PHE A 303 3.70 -58.85 40.42
C PHE A 303 4.21 -60.28 40.63
N GLU A 304 5.11 -60.77 39.77
CA GLU A 304 5.54 -62.18 39.84
C GLU A 304 6.53 -62.48 40.98
N THR A 305 7.36 -61.50 41.35
CA THR A 305 8.20 -61.58 42.57
C THR A 305 7.37 -61.39 43.85
N ASP A 306 6.06 -61.11 43.70
CA ASP A 306 5.10 -60.81 44.78
C ASP A 306 5.65 -59.77 45.78
N VAL A 307 6.45 -58.84 45.27
CA VAL A 307 7.08 -57.78 46.07
C VAL A 307 6.29 -56.51 45.88
N TRP A 308 5.72 -56.03 46.98
CA TRP A 308 4.85 -54.86 47.01
C TRP A 308 5.31 -53.91 48.10
N THR A 309 5.02 -52.62 47.92
CA THR A 309 5.18 -51.64 48.99
C THR A 309 4.49 -52.14 50.28
N THR A 310 5.16 -51.98 51.43
CA THR A 310 4.58 -52.39 52.72
C THR A 310 3.46 -51.47 53.17
N SER A 311 3.50 -50.23 52.66
CA SER A 311 2.47 -49.21 52.85
C SER A 311 1.48 -49.22 51.69
N ASN A 312 0.22 -48.99 52.01
CA ASN A 312 -0.85 -48.72 51.05
C ASN A 312 -1.06 -47.21 50.95
N PHE A 313 -1.25 -46.68 49.74
CA PHE A 313 -1.34 -45.25 49.49
C PHE A 313 -2.72 -44.86 48.99
N PRO A 314 -3.37 -43.85 49.58
CA PRO A 314 -4.74 -43.48 49.22
C PRO A 314 -4.84 -42.92 47.79
N LEU A 315 -5.75 -43.49 47.00
CA LEU A 315 -6.19 -43.00 45.70
C LEU A 315 -6.87 -41.63 45.85
N GLY A 316 -6.65 -40.74 44.88
CA GLY A 316 -7.28 -39.40 44.85
C GLY A 316 -6.73 -38.41 45.89
N LYS A 317 -5.58 -38.69 46.51
CA LYS A 317 -4.79 -37.63 47.16
C LYS A 317 -3.93 -36.95 46.12
N THR A 318 -4.38 -35.77 45.69
CA THR A 318 -3.75 -34.90 44.68
C THR A 318 -2.24 -34.75 44.91
N GLY A 319 -1.43 -35.14 43.92
CA GLY A 319 0.01 -34.87 43.89
C GLY A 319 0.82 -35.92 43.12
N TRP A 320 1.94 -35.49 42.56
CA TRP A 320 2.92 -36.34 41.89
C TRP A 320 3.60 -37.33 42.86
N ILE A 321 3.73 -38.58 42.42
CA ILE A 321 4.35 -39.68 43.15
C ILE A 321 5.51 -40.18 42.31
N TYR A 322 6.66 -40.37 42.96
CA TYR A 322 7.81 -41.00 42.34
C TYR A 322 7.88 -42.46 42.77
N VAL A 323 7.93 -43.37 41.80
CA VAL A 323 8.04 -44.81 42.05
C VAL A 323 9.25 -45.36 41.32
N ALA A 324 9.87 -46.38 41.91
CA ALA A 324 10.95 -47.09 41.24
C ALA A 324 10.99 -48.57 41.66
N THR A 325 11.40 -49.42 40.73
CA THR A 325 11.77 -50.81 40.99
C THR A 325 13.18 -51.08 40.48
N THR A 326 13.95 -51.85 41.24
CA THR A 326 15.34 -52.17 40.89
C THR A 326 15.56 -53.66 41.07
N SER A 327 16.30 -54.30 40.16
CA SER A 327 16.81 -55.66 40.36
C SER A 327 18.32 -55.69 40.13
N ASP A 328 19.07 -56.27 41.07
CA ASP A 328 20.52 -56.46 40.98
C ASP A 328 20.90 -57.86 40.45
N GLY A 329 19.94 -58.54 39.80
CA GLY A 329 20.12 -59.91 39.34
C GLY A 329 20.05 -60.96 40.44
N VAL A 330 19.76 -60.58 41.68
CA VAL A 330 19.50 -61.48 42.80
C VAL A 330 18.25 -61.06 43.59
N ASP A 331 18.18 -59.80 44.00
CA ASP A 331 17.13 -59.21 44.81
C ASP A 331 16.35 -58.18 43.99
N THR A 332 15.07 -58.03 44.29
CA THR A 332 14.20 -57.00 43.69
C THR A 332 13.71 -56.04 44.76
N ASN A 333 13.94 -54.74 44.58
CA ASN A 333 13.54 -53.70 45.53
C ASN A 333 12.45 -52.79 44.93
N VAL A 334 11.55 -52.31 45.80
CA VAL A 334 10.46 -51.39 45.44
C VAL A 334 10.56 -50.12 46.27
N TYR A 335 10.43 -48.98 45.59
CA TYR A 335 10.54 -47.65 46.17
C TYR A 335 9.27 -46.83 45.96
N TRP A 336 8.93 -46.02 46.95
CA TRP A 336 7.84 -45.04 46.91
C TRP A 336 8.31 -43.71 47.50
N ASN A 337 8.21 -42.61 46.73
CA ASN A 337 8.69 -41.27 47.11
C ASN A 337 10.09 -41.28 47.74
N SER A 338 11.06 -41.93 47.08
CA SER A 338 12.45 -42.20 47.52
C SER A 338 12.69 -43.26 48.60
N ILE A 339 11.65 -43.72 49.29
CA ILE A 339 11.80 -44.67 50.40
C ILE A 339 11.78 -46.09 49.84
N LYS A 340 12.79 -46.90 50.20
CA LYS A 340 12.76 -48.34 49.95
C LYS A 340 11.75 -49.01 50.88
N GLU A 341 10.61 -49.42 50.35
CA GLU A 341 9.50 -49.99 51.12
C GLU A 341 9.61 -51.51 51.24
N ALA A 342 10.12 -52.20 50.21
CA ALA A 342 10.20 -53.65 50.20
C ALA A 342 11.41 -54.16 49.41
N THR A 343 11.83 -55.38 49.77
CA THR A 343 12.83 -56.18 49.07
C THR A 343 12.33 -57.61 49.04
N ASP A 344 12.36 -58.23 47.87
CA ASP A 344 12.29 -59.69 47.75
C ASP A 344 13.69 -60.26 47.54
N TYR A 345 13.98 -61.35 48.26
CA TYR A 345 15.33 -61.89 48.40
C TYR A 345 15.49 -63.20 47.62
N GLY A 346 16.42 -63.21 46.67
CA GLY A 346 16.76 -64.40 45.89
C GLY A 346 15.78 -64.77 44.78
N ASP A 347 14.89 -63.86 44.40
CA ASP A 347 14.13 -63.92 43.14
C ASP A 347 14.54 -62.75 42.23
N SER A 348 15.29 -63.09 41.19
CA SER A 348 15.85 -62.15 40.23
C SER A 348 15.04 -62.18 38.94
N ARG A 349 14.61 -61.01 38.49
CA ARG A 349 13.84 -60.87 37.26
C ARG A 349 14.71 -60.32 36.13
N THR A 350 14.45 -60.77 34.91
CA THR A 350 14.94 -60.11 33.70
C THR A 350 13.87 -59.23 33.06
N ILE A 351 14.29 -58.17 32.33
CA ILE A 351 13.45 -57.44 31.37
C ILE A 351 13.96 -57.70 29.95
N ALA A 352 13.06 -57.92 28.98
CA ALA A 352 13.41 -58.13 27.57
C ALA A 352 12.22 -57.98 26.62
N GLY A 353 12.51 -57.81 25.33
CA GLY A 353 11.50 -57.87 24.28
C GLY A 353 10.70 -56.57 24.14
N ASP A 354 9.54 -56.66 23.51
CA ASP A 354 8.64 -55.53 23.31
C ASP A 354 8.13 -55.00 24.65
N TRP A 355 7.74 -53.73 24.68
CA TRP A 355 7.38 -53.05 25.92
C TRP A 355 6.25 -52.05 25.74
N THR A 356 5.59 -51.72 26.85
CA THR A 356 4.54 -50.70 26.95
C THR A 356 4.73 -49.84 28.20
N ILE A 357 4.35 -48.57 28.12
CA ILE A 357 4.18 -47.66 29.27
C ILE A 357 2.69 -47.39 29.44
N GLY A 358 2.20 -47.43 30.68
CA GLY A 358 0.79 -47.18 30.98
C GLY A 358 -0.15 -48.37 30.74
N SER A 359 0.34 -49.51 30.22
CA SER A 359 -0.49 -50.70 30.03
C SER A 359 0.27 -52.01 30.19
N GLN A 360 -0.48 -53.09 30.40
CA GLN A 360 -0.02 -54.46 30.34
C GLN A 360 0.28 -54.88 28.88
N TYR A 361 1.47 -55.46 28.64
CA TYR A 361 1.83 -55.96 27.31
C TYR A 361 0.99 -57.18 26.86
N SER A 362 0.69 -58.14 27.75
CA SER A 362 0.08 -59.44 27.41
C SER A 362 -1.43 -59.43 27.16
N GLY A 363 -2.09 -58.27 27.20
CA GLY A 363 -3.49 -58.10 26.84
C GLY A 363 -4.01 -56.70 27.18
N ASN A 364 -4.92 -56.17 26.35
CA ASN A 364 -5.56 -54.85 26.52
C ASN A 364 -6.40 -54.68 27.82
N SER A 365 -6.18 -55.48 28.86
CA SER A 365 -7.03 -55.56 30.06
C SER A 365 -6.67 -54.62 31.20
N GLU A 366 -5.39 -54.24 31.36
CA GLU A 366 -4.92 -53.43 32.51
C GLU A 366 -4.21 -52.16 32.01
N HIS A 367 -4.82 -51.00 32.25
CA HIS A 367 -4.33 -49.68 31.83
C HIS A 367 -4.29 -48.75 33.04
N THR A 368 -3.28 -47.90 33.08
CA THR A 368 -3.13 -46.90 34.14
C THR A 368 -3.75 -45.58 33.71
N ASP A 369 -4.73 -45.12 34.47
CA ASP A 369 -5.24 -43.76 34.41
C ASP A 369 -4.41 -42.91 35.36
N SER A 370 -3.46 -42.21 34.78
CA SER A 370 -2.65 -41.23 35.47
C SER A 370 -1.94 -40.31 34.49
N LEU A 371 -1.56 -39.15 35.00
CA LEU A 371 -0.52 -38.35 34.37
C LEU A 371 0.82 -39.05 34.57
N PHE A 372 1.61 -39.22 33.51
CA PHE A 372 2.94 -39.79 33.51
C PHE A 372 3.97 -38.76 33.08
N ASP A 373 5.08 -38.73 33.80
CA ASP A 373 6.18 -37.81 33.54
C ASP A 373 7.51 -38.51 33.88
N GLU A 374 8.58 -38.13 33.18
CA GLU A 374 9.95 -38.55 33.45
C GLU A 374 10.14 -40.08 33.65
N VAL A 375 9.59 -40.90 32.73
CA VAL A 375 9.74 -42.36 32.81
C VAL A 375 11.11 -42.78 32.29
N ARG A 376 11.83 -43.60 33.05
CA ARG A 376 13.22 -43.98 32.74
C ARG A 376 13.49 -45.45 33.00
N ILE A 377 14.40 -46.01 32.23
CA ILE A 377 14.91 -47.37 32.39
C ILE A 377 16.43 -47.34 32.34
N SER A 378 17.05 -47.98 33.33
CA SER A 378 18.49 -48.23 33.36
C SER A 378 18.78 -49.73 33.28
N LYS A 379 19.92 -50.09 32.70
CA LYS A 379 20.42 -51.47 32.63
C LYS A 379 21.25 -51.90 33.85
N SER A 380 21.37 -51.04 34.87
CA SER A 380 21.93 -51.37 36.19
C SER A 380 20.89 -51.19 37.30
N ALA A 381 21.19 -51.80 38.46
CA ALA A 381 20.44 -51.59 39.69
C ALA A 381 20.90 -50.30 40.40
N ARG A 382 20.17 -49.20 40.20
CA ARG A 382 20.41 -47.93 40.88
C ARG A 382 20.14 -48.09 42.38
N ASN A 383 21.10 -47.70 43.20
CA ASN A 383 21.02 -47.89 44.65
C ASN A 383 20.06 -46.87 45.32
N SER A 384 19.77 -47.06 46.61
CA SER A 384 18.85 -46.17 47.33
C SER A 384 19.34 -44.71 47.43
N SER A 385 20.65 -44.45 47.37
CA SER A 385 21.20 -43.09 47.37
C SER A 385 20.96 -42.38 46.04
N TRP A 386 21.07 -43.09 44.91
CA TRP A 386 20.73 -42.60 43.57
C TRP A 386 19.25 -42.24 43.48
N ILE A 387 18.36 -43.21 43.76
CA ILE A 387 16.90 -43.05 43.73
C ILE A 387 16.45 -41.86 44.61
N LYS A 388 17.05 -41.71 45.80
CA LYS A 388 16.74 -40.59 46.68
C LYS A 388 17.25 -39.24 46.16
N THR A 389 18.39 -39.23 45.48
CA THR A 389 18.92 -37.99 44.91
C THR A 389 18.13 -37.58 43.67
N CYS A 390 17.67 -38.52 42.82
CA CYS A 390 16.69 -38.26 41.75
C CYS A 390 15.44 -37.56 42.29
N TYR A 391 14.84 -38.13 43.36
CA TYR A 391 13.68 -37.54 44.01
C TYR A 391 13.95 -36.13 44.55
N ASN A 392 15.06 -35.94 45.28
CA ASN A 392 15.41 -34.64 45.88
C ASN A 392 15.68 -33.56 44.82
N ASN A 393 16.34 -33.92 43.71
CA ASN A 393 16.67 -33.01 42.61
C ASN A 393 15.41 -32.40 41.98
N ILE A 394 14.34 -33.18 41.85
CA ILE A 394 13.07 -32.73 41.27
C ILE A 394 12.19 -32.03 42.33
N VAL A 395 11.97 -32.66 43.49
CA VAL A 395 11.01 -32.15 44.50
C VAL A 395 11.52 -30.89 45.20
N TRP A 396 12.84 -30.77 45.32
CA TRP A 396 13.48 -29.62 45.98
C TRP A 396 14.34 -28.82 45.02
N SER A 397 14.01 -28.80 43.71
CA SER A 397 14.76 -28.12 42.65
C SER A 397 15.20 -26.71 43.06
N GLU A 398 14.28 -25.88 43.58
CA GLU A 398 14.55 -24.50 44.05
C GLU A 398 15.59 -24.37 45.17
N SER A 399 15.85 -25.46 45.93
CA SER A 399 16.82 -25.49 47.03
C SER A 399 17.96 -26.51 46.82
N PHE A 400 17.93 -27.23 45.70
CA PHE A 400 18.93 -28.22 45.33
C PHE A 400 20.20 -27.53 44.82
N TYR A 401 20.03 -26.38 44.17
CA TYR A 401 21.12 -25.48 43.79
C TYR A 401 20.72 -24.01 44.00
N SER A 402 21.69 -23.11 43.87
CA SER A 402 21.47 -21.67 43.78
C SER A 402 22.17 -21.10 42.56
N VAL A 403 21.56 -20.12 41.89
CA VAL A 403 22.15 -19.41 40.75
C VAL A 403 22.67 -18.04 41.20
N GLY A 404 23.88 -17.71 40.77
CA GLY A 404 24.53 -16.41 40.98
C GLY A 404 23.99 -15.30 40.07
N PHE A 405 24.58 -14.12 40.17
CA PHE A 405 24.28 -13.01 39.25
C PHE A 405 24.96 -13.23 37.90
N ALA A 406 24.42 -12.62 36.84
CA ALA A 406 25.10 -12.55 35.55
C ALA A 406 26.45 -11.83 35.69
N GLU A 407 27.49 -12.52 35.25
CA GLU A 407 28.81 -11.99 35.02
C GLU A 407 28.96 -11.73 33.52
N GLU A 408 29.75 -10.74 33.16
CA GLU A 408 30.03 -10.36 31.77
C GLU A 408 31.50 -10.61 31.47
N VAL A 409 31.78 -11.07 30.25
CA VAL A 409 33.15 -11.14 29.74
C VAL A 409 33.75 -9.74 29.74
N ASN A 410 34.88 -9.57 30.44
CA ASN A 410 35.56 -8.28 30.43
C ASN A 410 36.32 -8.11 29.10
N ARG A 411 35.81 -7.30 28.17
CA ARG A 411 36.48 -6.93 26.91
C ARG A 411 36.21 -5.46 26.54
N PRO A 412 37.10 -4.81 25.77
CA PRO A 412 36.85 -3.48 25.21
C PRO A 412 35.59 -3.42 24.33
N ILE A 413 34.78 -2.38 24.45
CA ILE A 413 33.57 -2.18 23.63
C ILE A 413 33.80 -1.03 22.64
N ILE A 414 33.35 -1.21 21.38
CA ILE A 414 33.33 -0.15 20.35
C ILE A 414 31.89 0.26 20.08
N SER A 415 31.59 1.56 20.15
CA SER A 415 30.27 2.12 19.96
C SER A 415 30.29 3.44 19.18
N TYR A 416 29.10 3.89 18.76
CA TYR A 416 28.88 5.18 18.08
C TYR A 416 29.80 5.50 16.88
N PRO A 417 29.97 4.59 15.90
CA PRO A 417 30.76 4.89 14.71
C PRO A 417 30.16 6.06 13.91
N GLN A 418 31.00 7.01 13.48
CA GLN A 418 30.64 8.06 12.53
C GLN A 418 31.65 8.07 11.36
N PRO A 419 31.17 7.96 10.11
CA PRO A 419 29.78 7.70 9.72
C PRO A 419 29.24 6.37 10.27
N ALA A 420 27.94 6.32 10.52
CA ALA A 420 27.28 5.08 10.95
C ALA A 420 27.45 3.97 9.90
N HIS A 421 27.53 2.72 10.34
CA HIS A 421 27.64 1.57 9.45
C HIS A 421 26.48 1.53 8.43
N GLY A 422 26.80 1.36 7.15
CA GLY A 422 25.85 1.30 6.04
C GLY A 422 25.33 2.67 5.57
N SER A 423 25.83 3.78 6.11
CA SER A 423 25.41 5.11 5.69
C SER A 423 25.76 5.40 4.22
N THR A 424 24.86 6.09 3.53
CA THR A 424 25.01 6.50 2.12
C THR A 424 24.86 8.01 1.99
N ASN A 425 25.27 8.58 0.86
CA ASN A 425 25.24 10.02 0.61
C ASN A 425 26.09 10.83 1.59
N ILE A 426 27.19 10.25 2.09
CA ILE A 426 28.13 10.97 2.94
C ILE A 426 28.81 12.08 2.13
N PRO A 427 28.78 13.35 2.59
CA PRO A 427 29.45 14.44 1.91
C PRO A 427 30.96 14.19 1.83
N ILE A 428 31.58 14.52 0.70
CA ILE A 428 33.04 14.44 0.53
C ILE A 428 33.81 15.44 1.43
N SER A 429 33.11 16.37 2.09
CA SER A 429 33.69 17.30 3.06
C SER A 429 33.98 16.66 4.43
N ILE A 430 33.65 15.37 4.61
CA ILE A 430 34.02 14.62 5.80
C ILE A 430 35.55 14.61 5.96
N SER A 431 36.02 14.89 7.17
CA SER A 431 37.45 15.01 7.49
C SER A 431 37.90 14.11 8.63
N ASN A 432 36.97 13.49 9.37
CA ASN A 432 37.29 12.56 10.44
C ASN A 432 36.29 11.40 10.45
N LEU A 433 36.78 10.21 10.82
CA LEU A 433 35.98 9.10 11.33
C LEU A 433 35.98 9.20 12.86
N SER A 434 34.91 8.82 13.54
CA SER A 434 34.89 8.78 15.01
C SER A 434 34.25 7.52 15.54
N PHE A 435 34.67 7.09 16.72
CA PHE A 435 34.10 5.96 17.46
C PHE A 435 34.38 6.13 18.95
N THR A 436 33.54 5.55 19.79
CA THR A 436 33.68 5.55 21.24
C THR A 436 34.17 4.19 21.71
N ILE A 437 35.16 4.20 22.61
CA ILE A 437 35.71 2.98 23.21
C ILE A 437 35.40 2.98 24.70
N HIS A 438 35.14 1.80 25.26
CA HIS A 438 34.83 1.64 26.68
C HIS A 438 35.33 0.29 27.20
N ASP A 439 36.16 0.33 28.23
CA ASP A 439 36.51 -0.80 29.08
C ASP A 439 35.73 -0.70 30.40
N LYS A 440 35.19 -1.83 30.89
CA LYS A 440 34.33 -1.87 32.08
C LYS A 440 35.10 -1.62 33.38
N ASN A 441 36.34 -2.06 33.43
CA ASN A 441 37.21 -1.96 34.61
C ASN A 441 37.98 -0.64 34.63
N GLY A 442 37.91 0.12 33.52
CA GLY A 442 38.61 1.39 33.35
C GLY A 442 40.08 1.19 33.01
N ASP A 443 40.44 -0.01 32.52
CA ASP A 443 41.78 -0.33 32.10
C ASP A 443 42.15 0.44 30.81
N LEU A 444 43.45 0.67 30.63
CA LEU A 444 43.94 1.36 29.44
C LEU A 444 43.99 0.39 28.26
N MET A 445 43.39 0.80 27.13
CA MET A 445 43.29 0.03 25.90
C MET A 445 44.25 0.54 24.83
N ASP A 446 44.53 -0.27 23.80
CA ASP A 446 45.19 0.15 22.58
C ASP A 446 44.23 0.00 21.40
N TYR A 447 44.20 0.95 20.46
CA TYR A 447 43.41 0.82 19.22
C TYR A 447 44.24 0.98 17.94
N ASN A 448 43.75 0.35 16.86
CA ASN A 448 44.27 0.46 15.50
C ASN A 448 43.11 0.61 14.51
N VAL A 449 43.17 1.63 13.66
CA VAL A 449 42.17 1.96 12.65
C VAL A 449 42.78 1.97 11.25
N VAL A 450 42.16 1.25 10.30
CA VAL A 450 42.61 1.17 8.89
C VAL A 450 41.42 1.33 7.95
N THR A 451 41.60 2.02 6.81
CA THR A 451 40.57 2.28 5.79
C THR A 451 40.87 1.62 4.45
N ILE A 452 39.83 1.25 3.69
CA ILE A 452 39.87 0.67 2.35
C ILE A 452 38.75 1.30 1.47
N PRO A 453 39.06 1.97 0.34
CA PRO A 453 40.38 2.47 -0.05
C PRO A 453 41.03 3.33 1.04
N ASN A 454 42.37 3.44 1.02
CA ASN A 454 43.09 4.16 2.06
C ASN A 454 42.83 5.67 1.97
N ILE A 455 42.10 6.20 2.94
CA ILE A 455 41.82 7.63 3.15
C ILE A 455 42.37 8.14 4.48
N GLY A 456 42.97 7.27 5.30
CA GLY A 456 43.49 7.57 6.62
C GLY A 456 43.60 6.32 7.50
N SER A 457 44.39 6.41 8.55
CA SER A 457 44.62 5.35 9.55
C SER A 457 45.13 5.98 10.83
N ASP A 458 44.96 5.32 11.97
CA ASP A 458 45.49 5.77 13.26
C ASP A 458 45.81 4.57 14.17
N ILE A 459 46.82 4.72 15.03
CA ILE A 459 47.23 3.71 16.02
C ILE A 459 47.62 4.44 17.30
N VAL A 460 46.94 4.14 18.40
CA VAL A 460 47.19 4.80 19.68
C VAL A 460 47.17 3.77 20.81
N TYR A 461 48.11 3.93 21.74
CA TYR A 461 48.33 3.05 22.87
C TYR A 461 47.95 3.71 24.19
N GLY A 462 47.47 2.92 25.16
CA GLY A 462 47.24 3.36 26.53
C GLY A 462 46.14 4.40 26.68
N VAL A 463 45.03 4.23 25.97
CA VAL A 463 43.87 5.13 25.95
C VAL A 463 42.77 4.67 26.90
N GLY A 464 42.08 5.61 27.54
CA GLY A 464 40.94 5.32 28.41
C GLY A 464 39.60 5.38 27.67
N ASN A 465 38.51 5.32 28.43
CA ASN A 465 37.15 5.41 27.90
C ASN A 465 36.86 6.82 27.35
N ASP A 466 36.81 6.97 26.02
CA ASP A 466 36.50 8.24 25.36
C ASP A 466 36.08 8.03 23.89
N THR A 467 35.73 9.13 23.21
CA THR A 467 35.51 9.19 21.77
C THR A 467 36.77 9.63 21.04
N TYR A 468 37.24 8.80 20.13
CA TYR A 468 38.44 9.02 19.33
C TYR A 468 38.08 9.42 17.91
N ASN A 469 38.91 10.28 17.31
CA ASN A 469 38.73 10.80 15.96
C ASN A 469 39.95 10.44 15.11
N VAL A 470 39.71 9.86 13.93
CA VAL A 470 40.73 9.50 12.96
C VAL A 470 40.62 10.44 11.77
N SER A 471 41.64 11.26 11.56
CA SER A 471 41.66 12.18 10.42
C SER A 471 41.76 11.41 9.09
N ILE A 472 40.89 11.79 8.16
CA ILE A 472 40.83 11.24 6.81
C ILE A 472 40.92 12.34 5.75
N SER A 473 41.33 11.97 4.54
CA SER A 473 41.48 12.87 3.40
C SER A 473 41.32 12.12 2.08
N SER A 474 41.25 12.85 0.95
CA SER A 474 41.17 12.24 -0.40
C SER A 474 39.93 11.37 -0.61
N VAL A 475 38.79 11.81 -0.06
CA VAL A 475 37.49 11.15 -0.19
C VAL A 475 36.90 11.47 -1.57
N GLU A 476 36.55 10.43 -2.34
CA GLU A 476 36.04 10.52 -3.72
C GLU A 476 34.52 10.35 -3.76
N TYR A 477 33.86 10.90 -4.78
CA TYR A 477 32.42 10.71 -5.00
C TYR A 477 32.08 9.27 -5.41
N ASP A 478 30.83 8.86 -5.22
CA ASP A 478 30.28 7.54 -5.62
C ASP A 478 31.14 6.33 -5.16
N THR A 479 31.86 6.49 -4.04
CA THR A 479 32.87 5.52 -3.57
C THR A 479 32.46 4.95 -2.21
N GLN A 480 32.53 3.62 -2.10
CA GLN A 480 32.33 2.91 -0.84
C GLN A 480 33.67 2.78 -0.11
N TYR A 481 33.67 3.14 1.16
CA TYR A 481 34.79 2.99 2.08
C TYR A 481 34.44 2.01 3.19
N ILE A 482 35.39 1.12 3.48
CA ILE A 482 35.36 0.16 4.58
C ILE A 482 36.44 0.60 5.57
N TRP A 483 36.15 0.57 6.86
CA TRP A 483 37.14 0.87 7.89
C TRP A 483 37.03 -0.09 9.07
N TYR A 484 38.19 -0.51 9.57
CA TYR A 484 38.34 -1.50 10.64
C TYR A 484 38.80 -0.77 11.89
N VAL A 485 38.22 -1.12 13.04
CA VAL A 485 38.65 -0.65 14.36
C VAL A 485 38.94 -1.87 15.20
N ASN A 486 40.21 -2.06 15.54
CA ASN A 486 40.68 -3.13 16.43
C ASN A 486 41.12 -2.53 17.76
N ILE A 487 40.66 -3.09 18.88
CA ILE A 487 40.99 -2.63 20.23
C ILE A 487 41.45 -3.81 21.08
N THR A 488 42.51 -3.64 21.84
CA THR A 488 43.03 -4.63 22.79
C THR A 488 43.10 -4.03 24.18
N ASP A 489 42.82 -4.80 25.23
CA ASP A 489 43.07 -4.44 26.62
C ASP A 489 44.28 -5.22 27.15
N PRO A 490 45.51 -4.75 26.89
CA PRO A 490 46.73 -5.50 27.19
C PRO A 490 47.10 -5.52 28.68
N LEU A 491 46.52 -4.63 29.50
CA LEU A 491 46.87 -4.47 30.92
C LEU A 491 45.78 -4.95 31.88
N GLY A 492 44.55 -5.16 31.40
CA GLY A 492 43.45 -5.77 32.14
C GLY A 492 43.24 -7.24 31.76
N SER A 493 42.14 -7.50 31.04
CA SER A 493 41.65 -8.82 30.63
C SER A 493 42.54 -9.55 29.61
N GLY A 494 43.35 -8.85 28.83
CA GLY A 494 44.05 -9.40 27.66
C GLY A 494 43.16 -9.61 26.42
N ASN A 495 41.87 -9.28 26.51
CA ASN A 495 40.89 -9.49 25.45
C ASN A 495 40.93 -8.37 24.40
N TRP A 496 40.32 -8.64 23.24
CA TRP A 496 40.28 -7.70 22.12
C TRP A 496 38.92 -7.69 21.42
N THR A 497 38.63 -6.57 20.77
CA THR A 497 37.40 -6.36 19.98
C THR A 497 37.76 -5.76 18.63
N ASN A 498 37.19 -6.32 17.57
CA ASN A 498 37.35 -5.81 16.20
C ASN A 498 35.98 -5.58 15.55
N ARG A 499 35.80 -4.40 14.96
CA ARG A 499 34.59 -4.02 14.23
C ARG A 499 34.92 -3.49 12.85
N THR A 500 34.05 -3.79 11.88
CA THR A 500 34.13 -3.29 10.51
C THR A 500 32.94 -2.37 10.22
N TYR A 501 33.23 -1.20 9.68
CA TYR A 501 32.26 -0.17 9.34
C TYR A 501 32.33 0.17 7.86
N ILE A 502 31.18 0.50 7.26
CA ILE A 502 31.07 0.79 5.82
C ILE A 502 30.29 2.09 5.65
N PHE A 503 30.71 2.96 4.72
CA PHE A 503 29.90 4.07 4.24
C PHE A 503 30.13 4.32 2.74
N THR A 504 29.16 4.95 2.09
CA THR A 504 29.25 5.36 0.69
C THR A 504 29.06 6.87 0.55
N THR A 505 29.96 7.51 -0.17
CA THR A 505 29.89 8.95 -0.43
C THR A 505 28.77 9.32 -1.40
N ILE A 506 28.41 10.60 -1.43
CA ILE A 506 27.39 11.11 -2.35
C ILE A 506 27.75 10.80 -3.81
N SER A 507 26.73 10.48 -4.62
CA SER A 507 26.91 10.14 -6.03
C SER A 507 27.22 11.39 -6.87
N ASP A 508 27.99 11.18 -7.94
CA ASP A 508 28.46 12.19 -8.89
C ASP A 508 27.59 12.25 -10.17
N LYS A 509 26.32 11.87 -10.07
CA LYS A 509 25.41 11.83 -11.21
C LYS A 509 24.49 13.05 -11.21
N PRO A 510 24.24 13.69 -12.36
CA PRO A 510 23.21 14.71 -12.46
C PRO A 510 21.85 14.16 -11.98
N ILE A 511 21.17 14.89 -11.12
CA ILE A 511 19.86 14.51 -10.57
C ILE A 511 18.77 15.27 -11.32
N ILE A 512 17.71 14.57 -11.70
CA ILE A 512 16.53 15.15 -12.35
C ILE A 512 15.37 15.13 -11.36
N ILE A 513 14.80 16.30 -11.05
CA ILE A 513 13.72 16.51 -10.08
C ILE A 513 12.64 17.44 -10.65
N ASN A 514 11.47 17.46 -10.00
CA ASN A 514 10.36 18.36 -10.32
C ASN A 514 9.88 18.26 -11.77
N GLU A 515 9.72 17.05 -12.31
CA GLU A 515 9.20 16.89 -13.66
C GLU A 515 7.74 17.35 -13.78
N GLN A 516 7.41 17.97 -14.90
CA GLN A 516 6.07 18.38 -15.29
C GLN A 516 5.84 18.04 -16.77
N PRO A 517 4.72 17.38 -17.14
CA PRO A 517 3.74 16.77 -16.25
C PRO A 517 4.37 15.69 -15.36
N SER A 518 3.92 15.62 -14.11
CA SER A 518 4.32 14.56 -13.19
C SER A 518 4.02 13.17 -13.78
N SER A 519 4.90 12.21 -13.50
CA SER A 519 4.71 10.87 -14.05
C SER A 519 3.44 10.22 -13.47
N GLY A 520 2.60 9.68 -14.34
CA GLY A 520 1.31 9.09 -13.97
C GLY A 520 0.11 10.01 -14.16
N SER A 521 0.30 11.31 -14.40
CA SER A 521 -0.79 12.28 -14.55
C SER A 521 -1.80 11.85 -15.61
N GLN A 522 -3.09 11.95 -15.25
CA GLN A 522 -4.23 11.76 -16.15
C GLN A 522 -4.78 13.11 -16.59
N ASN A 523 -5.58 13.14 -17.66
CA ASN A 523 -6.26 14.35 -18.14
C ASN A 523 -5.34 15.52 -18.49
N VAL A 524 -4.13 15.23 -18.97
CA VAL A 524 -3.16 16.25 -19.36
C VAL A 524 -3.56 16.86 -20.72
N ASN A 525 -3.30 18.16 -20.92
CA ASN A 525 -3.49 18.79 -22.22
C ASN A 525 -2.68 18.10 -23.32
N ILE A 526 -3.21 18.08 -24.54
CA ILE A 526 -2.41 17.71 -25.71
C ILE A 526 -1.26 18.71 -25.86
N ASN A 527 -0.11 18.25 -26.35
CA ASN A 527 1.11 19.05 -26.51
C ASN A 527 1.52 19.84 -25.23
N PRO A 528 1.63 19.18 -24.05
CA PRO A 528 1.89 19.88 -22.79
C PRO A 528 3.35 20.35 -22.71
N ASN A 529 3.62 21.41 -21.95
CA ASN A 529 4.99 21.86 -21.69
C ASN A 529 5.71 20.85 -20.78
N LEU A 530 6.65 20.08 -21.35
CA LEU A 530 7.50 19.14 -20.65
C LEU A 530 8.67 19.89 -20.00
N ASN A 531 8.83 19.83 -18.68
CA ASN A 531 9.94 20.49 -18.01
C ASN A 531 10.41 19.73 -16.76
N ALA A 532 11.64 19.96 -16.32
CA ALA A 532 12.19 19.47 -15.06
C ALA A 532 13.38 20.33 -14.64
N TYR A 533 13.82 20.17 -13.39
CA TYR A 533 15.03 20.79 -12.87
C TYR A 533 16.15 19.74 -12.80
N ILE A 534 17.33 20.09 -13.32
CA ILE A 534 18.55 19.28 -13.23
C ILE A 534 19.45 19.90 -12.17
N THR A 535 20.01 19.07 -11.29
CA THR A 535 21.06 19.46 -10.34
C THR A 535 22.30 18.61 -10.48
N ASP A 536 23.46 19.23 -10.30
CA ASP A 536 24.77 18.60 -10.28
C ASP A 536 25.58 19.13 -9.09
N ASN A 537 26.26 18.23 -8.36
CA ASN A 537 26.84 18.55 -7.05
C ASN A 537 28.15 19.34 -7.14
N GLN A 538 28.81 19.30 -8.29
CA GLN A 538 30.11 19.89 -8.55
C GLN A 538 29.98 21.18 -9.38
N ALA A 539 28.79 21.37 -9.98
CA ALA A 539 28.37 22.58 -10.69
C ALA A 539 29.15 22.84 -11.99
N GLU A 540 29.70 21.79 -12.60
CA GLU A 540 30.26 21.80 -13.95
C GLU A 540 29.18 21.68 -15.02
N THR A 541 29.59 21.70 -16.29
CA THR A 541 28.65 21.73 -17.40
C THR A 541 27.93 20.38 -17.59
N VAL A 542 26.61 20.38 -17.45
CA VAL A 542 25.75 19.22 -17.75
C VAL A 542 25.18 19.33 -19.16
N GLU A 543 25.30 18.25 -19.95
CA GLU A 543 24.61 18.08 -21.23
C GLU A 543 23.27 17.39 -21.02
N TRP A 544 22.20 17.88 -21.64
CA TRP A 544 20.86 17.32 -21.46
C TRP A 544 20.04 17.24 -22.75
N ARG A 545 19.06 16.33 -22.77
CA ARG A 545 18.06 16.22 -23.85
C ARG A 545 16.72 15.71 -23.35
N ILE A 546 15.64 16.27 -23.90
CA ILE A 546 14.26 15.83 -23.71
C ILE A 546 13.84 15.02 -24.94
N ARG A 547 13.27 13.84 -24.71
CA ARG A 547 12.89 12.88 -25.76
C ARG A 547 11.46 12.40 -25.59
N THR A 548 10.85 11.91 -26.67
CA THR A 548 9.52 11.31 -26.69
C THR A 548 9.48 10.07 -27.57
N ASN A 549 8.54 9.15 -27.31
CA ASN A 549 8.22 8.06 -28.22
C ASN A 549 6.89 8.29 -28.99
N ALA A 550 6.35 9.52 -28.95
CA ALA A 550 5.04 9.86 -29.48
C ALA A 550 4.87 9.62 -31.00
N SER A 551 5.95 9.68 -31.78
CA SER A 551 5.92 9.53 -33.24
C SER A 551 5.33 8.19 -33.71
N ASP A 552 5.67 7.09 -33.03
CA ASP A 552 5.31 5.73 -33.43
C ASP A 552 5.04 4.79 -32.23
N GLY A 553 5.09 5.30 -31.00
CA GLY A 553 4.95 4.56 -29.75
C GLY A 553 6.15 3.67 -29.40
N LYS A 554 7.23 3.69 -30.20
CA LYS A 554 8.34 2.72 -30.09
C LYS A 554 9.71 3.38 -30.11
N THR A 555 9.91 4.35 -30.97
CA THR A 555 11.20 4.98 -31.25
C THR A 555 11.31 6.30 -30.50
N TRP A 556 12.39 6.44 -29.72
CA TRP A 556 12.67 7.66 -28.98
C TRP A 556 13.30 8.75 -29.85
N THR A 557 12.54 9.81 -30.14
CA THR A 557 12.99 11.01 -30.86
C THR A 557 13.34 12.13 -29.88
N THR A 558 14.34 12.95 -30.22
CA THR A 558 14.72 14.12 -29.40
C THR A 558 13.82 15.29 -29.75
N ILE A 559 13.16 15.88 -28.74
CA ILE A 559 12.37 17.10 -28.90
C ILE A 559 13.31 18.31 -28.86
N THR A 560 14.15 18.38 -27.84
CA THR A 560 15.15 19.45 -27.66
C THR A 560 16.37 18.94 -26.87
N ASN A 561 17.47 19.67 -26.93
CA ASN A 561 18.71 19.41 -26.20
C ASN A 561 19.46 20.71 -25.89
N GLY A 562 20.40 20.65 -24.93
CA GLY A 562 21.20 21.81 -24.54
C GLY A 562 22.26 21.49 -23.49
N THR A 563 22.85 22.56 -22.94
CA THR A 563 23.89 22.52 -21.90
C THR A 563 23.52 23.44 -20.75
N LEU A 564 23.77 23.02 -19.50
CA LEU A 564 23.70 23.84 -18.29
C LEU A 564 25.11 24.14 -17.81
N LEU A 565 25.62 25.36 -18.05
CA LEU A 565 27.02 25.71 -17.77
C LEU A 565 27.39 25.65 -16.27
N THR A 566 26.41 25.81 -15.40
CA THR A 566 26.54 25.78 -13.93
C THR A 566 26.10 24.45 -13.32
N GLY A 567 25.84 23.43 -14.14
CA GLY A 567 25.33 22.10 -13.77
C GLY A 567 23.86 22.07 -13.35
N ASN A 568 23.36 23.20 -12.86
CA ASN A 568 22.05 23.36 -12.27
C ASN A 568 21.14 24.24 -13.15
N GLY A 569 19.89 23.81 -13.38
CA GLY A 569 18.91 24.64 -14.09
C GLY A 569 17.64 23.93 -14.53
N MET A 570 16.64 24.73 -14.90
CA MET A 570 15.36 24.26 -15.43
C MET A 570 15.46 24.08 -16.95
N ILE A 571 14.93 22.95 -17.44
CA ILE A 571 14.88 22.61 -18.86
C ILE A 571 13.43 22.43 -19.28
N SER A 572 13.08 22.83 -20.51
CA SER A 572 11.70 22.73 -20.99
C SER A 572 11.58 22.49 -22.50
N ALA A 573 10.45 21.90 -22.92
CA ALA A 573 10.09 21.66 -24.31
C ALA A 573 8.56 21.53 -24.50
N ILE A 574 8.03 22.07 -25.60
CA ILE A 574 6.64 21.85 -26.01
C ILE A 574 6.63 20.87 -27.20
N PRO A 575 6.09 19.64 -27.05
CA PRO A 575 6.05 18.64 -28.11
C PRO A 575 4.88 18.90 -29.06
N MET A 576 5.07 18.70 -30.37
CA MET A 576 3.98 18.80 -31.37
C MET A 576 3.29 17.45 -31.66
N GLU A 577 3.93 16.34 -31.31
CA GLU A 577 3.48 14.98 -31.65
C GLU A 577 2.54 14.36 -30.59
N MET A 578 2.42 14.99 -29.42
CA MET A 578 1.58 14.52 -28.31
C MET A 578 0.15 15.04 -28.44
N ASN A 579 -0.43 14.88 -29.62
CA ASN A 579 -1.62 15.60 -30.08
C ASN A 579 -2.91 14.75 -30.14
N LYS A 580 -2.87 13.50 -29.69
CA LYS A 580 -4.05 12.62 -29.63
C LYS A 580 -4.66 12.64 -28.24
N TYR A 581 -5.99 12.66 -28.16
CA TYR A 581 -6.76 12.53 -26.93
C TYR A 581 -6.74 11.09 -26.40
N GLN A 582 -6.99 10.91 -25.10
CA GLN A 582 -6.98 9.61 -24.40
C GLN A 582 -5.76 8.72 -24.70
N THR A 583 -4.62 9.34 -24.96
CA THR A 583 -3.43 8.64 -25.41
C THR A 583 -2.35 8.75 -24.33
N LYS A 584 -1.82 7.60 -23.93
CA LYS A 584 -0.68 7.53 -23.03
C LYS A 584 0.60 7.85 -23.81
N TYR A 585 1.29 8.93 -23.44
CA TYR A 585 2.57 9.32 -24.01
C TYR A 585 3.70 9.11 -23.01
N TRP A 586 4.88 8.70 -23.51
CA TRP A 586 6.10 8.63 -22.72
C TRP A 586 7.08 9.70 -23.16
N TRP A 587 7.76 10.28 -22.19
CA TRP A 587 8.83 11.23 -22.41
C TRP A 587 10.00 10.92 -21.48
N SER A 588 11.21 11.29 -21.87
CA SER A 588 12.40 11.04 -21.06
C SER A 588 13.35 12.21 -21.07
N ILE A 589 14.09 12.33 -19.99
CA ILE A 589 15.15 13.30 -19.81
C ILE A 589 16.44 12.53 -19.59
N ASN A 590 17.43 12.80 -20.43
CA ASN A 590 18.79 12.31 -20.25
C ASN A 590 19.69 13.51 -19.91
N ALA A 591 20.39 13.43 -18.78
CA ALA A 591 21.35 14.41 -18.31
C ALA A 591 22.69 13.70 -18.07
N SER A 592 23.75 14.15 -18.75
CA SER A 592 25.10 13.61 -18.64
C SER A 592 26.05 14.68 -18.14
N ASP A 593 26.98 14.27 -17.30
CA ASP A 593 28.08 15.11 -16.82
C ASP A 593 29.39 14.69 -17.50
N PRO A 594 29.68 15.17 -18.72
CA PRO A 594 30.89 14.81 -19.44
C PRO A 594 32.16 15.51 -18.93
N TYR A 595 32.04 16.48 -18.02
CA TYR A 595 33.17 17.29 -17.54
C TYR A 595 33.53 17.03 -16.08
N GLY A 596 32.69 16.36 -15.30
CA GLY A 596 32.99 15.76 -14.00
C GLY A 596 33.14 14.23 -14.09
N SER A 597 32.15 13.46 -13.60
CA SER A 597 32.22 12.00 -13.47
C SER A 597 32.22 11.21 -14.79
N GLY A 598 31.75 11.82 -15.87
CA GLY A 598 31.44 11.11 -17.11
C GLY A 598 30.17 10.25 -17.04
N LEU A 599 29.43 10.30 -15.93
CA LEU A 599 28.20 9.52 -15.71
C LEU A 599 26.97 10.27 -16.24
N TRP A 600 25.85 9.56 -16.31
CA TRP A 600 24.59 10.11 -16.81
C TRP A 600 23.40 9.52 -16.06
N THR A 601 22.34 10.32 -16.01
CA THR A 601 21.02 9.96 -15.48
C THR A 601 20.00 10.02 -16.60
N ASN A 602 19.16 8.99 -16.68
CA ASN A 602 18.00 9.00 -17.57
C ASN A 602 16.75 8.59 -16.82
N LYS A 603 15.78 9.50 -16.81
CA LYS A 603 14.46 9.26 -16.22
C LYS A 603 13.42 9.28 -17.32
N THR A 604 12.54 8.29 -17.28
CA THR A 604 11.39 8.16 -18.18
C THR A 604 10.12 8.41 -17.38
N TYR A 605 9.25 9.23 -17.94
CA TYR A 605 8.00 9.67 -17.36
C TYR A 605 6.85 9.38 -18.33
N PHE A 606 5.63 9.37 -17.82
CA PHE A 606 4.45 9.19 -18.66
C PHE A 606 3.26 9.99 -18.18
N PHE A 607 2.34 10.28 -19.08
CA PHE A 607 1.03 10.84 -18.75
C PHE A 607 -0.01 10.38 -19.77
N THR A 608 -1.30 10.56 -19.46
CA THR A 608 -2.40 10.31 -20.39
C THR A 608 -3.06 11.65 -20.74
N THR A 609 -3.22 11.92 -22.05
CA THR A 609 -3.93 13.11 -22.51
C THR A 609 -5.43 13.04 -22.20
N MET A 610 -6.07 14.21 -22.08
CA MET A 610 -7.50 14.34 -21.76
C MET A 610 -8.43 13.62 -22.74
N GLU A 611 -9.68 13.41 -22.34
CA GLU A 611 -10.74 12.89 -23.21
C GLU A 611 -11.26 13.94 -24.21
N LEU A 612 -11.59 13.47 -25.42
CA LEU A 612 -12.30 14.26 -26.43
C LEU A 612 -13.76 14.47 -25.98
N SER A 613 -14.21 15.72 -25.90
CA SER A 613 -15.57 16.09 -25.50
C SER A 613 -15.96 17.47 -26.03
N LEU A 614 -17.26 17.67 -26.26
CA LEU A 614 -17.89 18.97 -26.48
C LEU A 614 -17.96 19.69 -25.13
N ASN A 615 -17.41 20.91 -25.03
CA ASN A 615 -17.42 21.66 -23.77
C ASN A 615 -18.15 22.99 -23.93
N PHE A 616 -18.97 23.39 -22.95
CA PHE A 616 -19.57 24.72 -22.95
C PHE A 616 -19.70 25.26 -21.52
N GLY A 617 -19.52 26.56 -21.38
CA GLY A 617 -19.79 27.27 -20.12
C GLY A 617 -21.24 27.72 -20.07
N ALA A 618 -21.90 27.59 -18.91
CA ALA A 618 -23.20 28.22 -18.68
C ALA A 618 -23.25 28.94 -17.33
N PHE A 619 -23.99 30.04 -17.32
CA PHE A 619 -24.28 30.86 -16.14
C PHE A 619 -25.55 31.68 -16.38
N ALA A 620 -26.08 32.33 -15.34
CA ALA A 620 -27.36 33.03 -15.40
C ALA A 620 -27.37 34.27 -14.49
N ASP A 621 -28.45 35.05 -14.56
CA ASP A 621 -28.81 36.00 -13.50
C ASP A 621 -27.69 37.01 -13.19
N THR A 622 -27.09 37.55 -14.26
CA THR A 622 -26.00 38.52 -14.16
C THR A 622 -26.49 39.90 -13.73
N HIS A 623 -27.78 40.19 -13.95
CA HIS A 623 -28.45 41.37 -13.38
C HIS A 623 -27.72 42.69 -13.62
N PHE A 624 -27.16 42.88 -14.82
CA PHE A 624 -26.42 44.09 -15.17
C PHE A 624 -27.21 45.35 -14.78
N GLY A 625 -26.57 46.22 -13.98
CA GLY A 625 -27.13 47.50 -13.54
C GLY A 625 -27.96 47.47 -12.24
N SER A 626 -28.05 46.36 -11.51
CA SER A 626 -28.75 46.29 -10.20
C SER A 626 -28.08 47.13 -9.09
N GLU A 627 -26.75 47.29 -9.11
CA GLU A 627 -25.94 47.97 -8.07
C GLU A 627 -25.23 49.26 -8.54
N ALA A 628 -25.74 49.88 -9.61
CA ALA A 628 -25.12 51.00 -10.32
C ALA A 628 -24.93 52.32 -9.53
N GLU A 629 -25.11 52.33 -8.20
CA GLU A 629 -24.72 53.51 -7.40
C GLU A 629 -23.27 53.45 -6.87
N THR A 630 -22.54 52.31 -6.80
CA THR A 630 -21.17 52.36 -6.20
C THR A 630 -20.00 51.43 -6.62
N SER A 631 -20.08 50.34 -7.41
CA SER A 631 -18.89 49.47 -7.59
C SER A 631 -18.47 49.18 -9.05
N TRP A 632 -17.21 49.51 -9.40
CA TRP A 632 -16.55 49.06 -10.65
C TRP A 632 -16.21 47.56 -10.62
N ALA A 633 -16.35 46.91 -9.46
CA ALA A 633 -15.94 45.53 -9.21
C ALA A 633 -16.73 44.50 -10.05
N GLN A 634 -18.05 44.68 -10.19
CA GLN A 634 -18.92 43.75 -10.96
C GLN A 634 -18.43 43.55 -12.40
N TRP A 635 -17.90 44.60 -13.02
CA TRP A 635 -17.44 44.56 -14.41
C TRP A 635 -16.09 43.88 -14.58
N ASP A 636 -15.17 44.11 -13.63
CA ASP A 636 -13.87 43.45 -13.60
C ASP A 636 -14.03 41.93 -13.41
N TYR A 637 -15.05 41.50 -12.66
CA TYR A 637 -15.34 40.08 -12.46
C TYR A 637 -15.82 39.41 -13.74
N ILE A 638 -16.75 40.02 -14.47
CA ILE A 638 -17.27 39.46 -15.72
C ILE A 638 -16.20 39.45 -16.82
N ASP A 639 -15.33 40.46 -16.87
CA ASP A 639 -14.16 40.44 -17.74
C ASP A 639 -13.22 39.26 -17.42
N LYS A 640 -12.85 39.10 -16.13
CA LYS A 640 -12.01 37.98 -15.68
C LYS A 640 -12.66 36.62 -15.95
N LEU A 641 -13.98 36.50 -15.77
CA LEU A 641 -14.75 35.31 -16.09
C LEU A 641 -14.61 34.96 -17.58
N CYS A 642 -14.75 35.94 -18.48
CA CYS A 642 -14.53 35.74 -19.92
C CYS A 642 -13.09 35.31 -20.22
N GLN A 643 -12.10 35.93 -19.58
CA GLN A 643 -10.69 35.58 -19.76
C GLN A 643 -10.41 34.15 -19.27
N ASP A 644 -11.03 33.72 -18.17
CA ASP A 644 -10.92 32.36 -17.66
C ASP A 644 -11.53 31.35 -18.63
N ILE A 645 -12.73 31.60 -19.17
CA ILE A 645 -13.36 30.75 -20.18
C ILE A 645 -12.43 30.52 -21.37
N MET A 646 -11.76 31.58 -21.81
CA MET A 646 -10.89 31.52 -22.99
C MET A 646 -9.55 30.85 -22.71
N ASN A 647 -8.98 31.03 -21.52
CA ASN A 647 -7.56 30.74 -21.27
C ASN A 647 -7.29 29.71 -20.18
N ASN A 648 -8.18 29.57 -19.19
CA ASN A 648 -7.91 28.84 -17.95
C ASN A 648 -8.82 27.63 -17.72
N THR A 649 -10.00 27.58 -18.36
CA THR A 649 -10.88 26.41 -18.31
C THR A 649 -10.51 25.35 -19.35
N LYS A 650 -11.21 24.21 -19.34
CA LYS A 650 -11.19 23.29 -20.48
C LYS A 650 -11.76 24.04 -21.70
N PRO A 651 -11.08 24.04 -22.87
CA PRO A 651 -11.51 24.82 -24.03
C PRO A 651 -12.99 24.60 -24.36
N CYS A 652 -13.77 25.68 -24.24
CA CYS A 652 -15.19 25.69 -24.56
C CYS A 652 -15.41 25.90 -26.06
N ASP A 653 -16.41 25.19 -26.60
CA ASP A 653 -16.90 25.33 -27.97
C ASP A 653 -17.88 26.50 -28.11
N PHE A 654 -18.64 26.81 -27.05
CA PHE A 654 -19.59 27.92 -26.97
C PHE A 654 -19.90 28.26 -25.51
N VAL A 655 -20.63 29.36 -25.29
CA VAL A 655 -21.09 29.83 -23.97
C VAL A 655 -22.59 30.10 -24.00
N VAL A 656 -23.28 29.79 -22.89
CA VAL A 656 -24.72 30.01 -22.73
C VAL A 656 -24.99 30.93 -21.54
N HIS A 657 -25.74 32.01 -21.76
CA HIS A 657 -26.31 32.80 -20.69
C HIS A 657 -27.81 32.51 -20.54
N LEU A 658 -28.21 31.94 -19.39
CA LEU A 658 -29.55 31.41 -19.14
C LEU A 658 -30.56 32.49 -18.67
N GLY A 659 -30.47 33.72 -19.18
CA GLY A 659 -31.44 34.79 -18.90
C GLY A 659 -31.18 35.60 -17.63
N ASP A 660 -31.98 36.64 -17.45
CA ASP A 660 -31.82 37.69 -16.44
C ASP A 660 -30.48 38.41 -16.59
N LEU A 661 -30.23 38.87 -17.81
CA LEU A 661 -29.03 39.60 -18.18
C LEU A 661 -29.04 41.00 -17.55
N ILE A 662 -30.20 41.67 -17.50
CA ILE A 662 -30.36 43.05 -17.03
C ILE A 662 -31.44 43.10 -15.94
N HIS A 663 -31.18 43.79 -14.81
CA HIS A 663 -32.16 43.85 -13.70
C HIS A 663 -33.09 45.09 -13.76
N THR A 664 -34.32 44.95 -13.24
CA THR A 664 -35.43 45.89 -13.46
C THR A 664 -35.32 47.27 -12.77
N ARG A 665 -34.35 47.48 -11.87
CA ARG A 665 -34.01 48.85 -11.41
C ARG A 665 -33.23 49.64 -12.47
N ALA A 666 -32.53 48.94 -13.36
CA ALA A 666 -31.96 49.51 -14.58
C ALA A 666 -33.00 49.62 -15.71
N SER A 667 -34.12 48.88 -15.64
CA SER A 667 -35.21 48.87 -16.63
C SER A 667 -36.17 50.06 -16.57
N ASN A 668 -35.75 51.21 -16.04
CA ASN A 668 -36.23 52.48 -16.59
C ASN A 668 -35.50 52.74 -17.93
N VAL A 669 -35.65 51.78 -18.86
CA VAL A 669 -34.97 51.75 -20.16
C VAL A 669 -35.73 52.63 -21.12
N HIS A 670 -35.17 53.80 -21.33
CA HIS A 670 -35.44 54.61 -22.48
C HIS A 670 -34.15 54.70 -23.30
N GLY A 671 -33.86 53.68 -24.12
CA GLY A 671 -32.78 53.75 -25.12
C GLY A 671 -32.85 55.00 -26.02
N VAL A 672 -33.99 55.69 -26.02
CA VAL A 672 -34.20 57.12 -26.23
C VAL A 672 -34.97 57.65 -25.00
N GLY A 673 -34.31 58.42 -24.11
CA GLY A 673 -34.81 58.97 -22.82
C GLY A 673 -34.10 58.47 -21.53
N LEU A 674 -33.01 57.70 -21.63
CA LEU A 674 -32.07 57.41 -20.55
C LEU A 674 -31.18 58.65 -20.35
N PRO A 675 -31.04 59.18 -19.13
CA PRO A 675 -30.12 60.29 -18.86
C PRO A 675 -28.69 59.95 -19.27
N ALA A 676 -27.90 60.95 -19.65
CA ALA A 676 -26.47 60.81 -20.04
C ALA A 676 -25.59 60.06 -19.01
N SER A 677 -26.08 59.87 -17.78
CA SER A 677 -25.43 59.05 -16.75
C SER A 677 -25.55 57.53 -16.96
N TYR A 678 -26.35 57.06 -17.93
CA TYR A 678 -26.64 55.61 -18.11
C TYR A 678 -26.35 55.04 -19.53
N ASP A 679 -25.74 55.81 -20.42
CA ASP A 679 -25.12 55.33 -21.68
C ASP A 679 -23.83 54.48 -21.48
N PRO A 680 -23.03 54.62 -20.39
CA PRO A 680 -21.84 53.80 -20.17
C PRO A 680 -22.14 52.29 -20.15
N TYR A 681 -23.30 51.86 -19.66
CA TYR A 681 -23.62 50.45 -19.41
C TYR A 681 -23.77 49.61 -20.68
N LYS A 682 -24.25 50.19 -21.78
CA LYS A 682 -24.28 49.51 -23.09
C LYS A 682 -22.88 49.25 -23.64
N ASN A 683 -22.03 50.27 -23.54
CA ASN A 683 -20.63 50.18 -23.97
C ASN A 683 -19.87 49.17 -23.11
N VAL A 684 -20.19 49.06 -21.82
CA VAL A 684 -19.52 48.15 -20.89
C VAL A 684 -19.94 46.68 -21.10
N MET A 685 -21.22 46.35 -21.33
CA MET A 685 -21.61 44.96 -21.64
C MET A 685 -20.87 44.44 -22.89
N LYS A 686 -20.87 45.21 -23.98
CA LYS A 686 -20.18 44.80 -25.20
C LYS A 686 -18.66 44.73 -24.99
N ALA A 687 -18.09 45.67 -24.24
CA ALA A 687 -16.64 45.72 -24.00
C ALA A 687 -16.11 44.67 -23.02
N ALA A 688 -16.79 44.43 -21.90
CA ALA A 688 -16.32 43.55 -20.82
C ALA A 688 -16.76 42.09 -20.99
N TYR A 689 -17.87 41.85 -21.70
CA TYR A 689 -18.43 40.51 -21.87
C TYR A 689 -18.26 40.01 -23.31
N LEU A 690 -19.00 40.59 -24.27
CA LEU A 690 -19.07 40.05 -25.64
C LEU A 690 -17.75 40.16 -26.42
N ASN A 691 -16.98 41.24 -26.25
CA ASN A 691 -15.72 41.43 -26.98
C ASN A 691 -14.58 40.54 -26.48
N HIS A 692 -14.66 40.06 -25.23
CA HIS A 692 -13.63 39.21 -24.63
C HIS A 692 -13.96 37.72 -24.74
N LEU A 693 -15.23 37.38 -24.99
CA LEU A 693 -15.62 36.06 -25.44
C LEU A 693 -15.48 35.94 -26.96
N ASN A 694 -14.37 35.32 -27.40
CA ASN A 694 -14.21 34.95 -28.81
C ASN A 694 -14.84 33.55 -29.09
N LEU A 695 -16.07 33.35 -28.63
CA LEU A 695 -16.83 32.09 -28.75
C LEU A 695 -18.27 32.38 -29.17
N PRO A 696 -18.96 31.42 -29.83
CA PRO A 696 -20.40 31.50 -30.03
C PRO A 696 -21.13 31.70 -28.69
N HIS A 697 -22.02 32.69 -28.63
CA HIS A 697 -22.79 33.05 -27.44
C HIS A 697 -24.28 32.80 -27.67
N LEU A 698 -24.87 31.97 -26.81
CA LEU A 698 -26.30 31.65 -26.82
C LEU A 698 -27.00 32.33 -25.65
N PHE A 699 -28.09 33.05 -25.92
CA PHE A 699 -28.83 33.79 -24.91
C PHE A 699 -30.25 33.24 -24.75
N CYS A 700 -30.64 32.90 -23.52
CA CYS A 700 -31.96 32.40 -23.17
C CYS A 700 -32.69 33.42 -22.27
N ALA A 701 -33.42 34.37 -22.84
CA ALA A 701 -34.08 35.44 -22.07
C ALA A 701 -34.95 34.93 -20.89
N GLY A 702 -34.79 35.62 -19.76
CA GLY A 702 -35.49 35.39 -18.50
C GLY A 702 -36.49 36.48 -18.14
N ASN A 703 -37.14 36.37 -16.99
CA ASN A 703 -38.28 37.22 -16.65
C ASN A 703 -37.92 38.71 -16.50
N HIS A 704 -36.66 39.05 -16.22
CA HIS A 704 -36.19 40.43 -16.17
C HIS A 704 -35.91 41.02 -17.57
N ASP A 705 -35.72 40.18 -18.58
CA ASP A 705 -35.40 40.59 -19.95
C ASP A 705 -36.65 40.87 -20.80
N MET A 706 -37.83 40.47 -20.30
CA MET A 706 -39.01 40.30 -21.14
C MET A 706 -39.87 41.53 -21.42
N CYS A 707 -39.99 42.54 -20.54
CA CYS A 707 -40.92 43.66 -20.78
C CYS A 707 -40.68 44.90 -19.90
N ASP A 708 -40.74 46.10 -20.50
CA ASP A 708 -40.82 47.42 -19.82
C ASP A 708 -42.28 47.85 -19.55
N TYR A 709 -43.21 46.89 -19.41
CA TYR A 709 -44.68 47.11 -19.45
C TYR A 709 -45.21 48.15 -18.45
N ARG A 710 -44.49 48.42 -17.35
CA ARG A 710 -44.87 49.42 -16.35
C ARG A 710 -44.40 50.83 -16.70
N VAL A 711 -43.52 50.97 -17.68
CA VAL A 711 -42.74 52.19 -17.92
C VAL A 711 -42.92 52.72 -19.35
N ASN A 712 -43.07 51.84 -20.35
CA ASN A 712 -43.18 52.24 -21.76
C ASN A 712 -44.49 51.79 -22.42
N ASN A 713 -45.54 52.59 -22.27
CA ASN A 713 -46.88 52.30 -22.81
C ASN A 713 -46.95 52.34 -24.35
N ALA A 714 -45.95 52.91 -25.04
CA ALA A 714 -45.95 53.06 -26.50
C ALA A 714 -45.31 51.86 -27.21
N ASP A 715 -44.27 51.25 -26.62
CA ASP A 715 -43.65 50.01 -27.11
C ASP A 715 -43.11 49.20 -25.91
N PRO A 716 -43.87 48.20 -25.42
CA PRO A 716 -43.51 47.43 -24.24
C PRO A 716 -42.34 46.45 -24.46
N TYR A 717 -41.79 46.34 -25.69
CA TYR A 717 -40.74 45.40 -26.09
C TYR A 717 -39.39 46.06 -26.39
N MET A 718 -39.18 47.32 -25.96
CA MET A 718 -37.97 48.07 -26.28
C MET A 718 -36.70 47.49 -25.66
N LEU A 719 -36.75 47.05 -24.39
CA LEU A 719 -35.63 46.37 -23.73
C LEU A 719 -35.22 45.11 -24.49
N THR A 720 -36.18 44.23 -24.73
CA THR A 720 -36.07 43.00 -25.52
C THR A 720 -35.39 43.25 -26.89
N LYS A 721 -35.92 44.19 -27.69
CA LYS A 721 -35.31 44.59 -28.98
C LYS A 721 -33.88 45.14 -28.84
N THR A 722 -33.60 45.83 -27.74
CA THR A 722 -32.26 46.38 -27.46
C THR A 722 -31.28 45.25 -27.14
N ILE A 723 -31.67 44.28 -26.30
CA ILE A 723 -30.84 43.12 -25.99
C ILE A 723 -30.49 42.37 -27.27
N VAL A 724 -31.49 41.98 -28.08
CA VAL A 724 -31.33 41.34 -29.40
C VAL A 724 -30.32 42.08 -30.28
N LYS A 725 -30.43 43.42 -30.34
CA LYS A 725 -29.54 44.25 -31.16
C LYS A 725 -28.10 44.24 -30.63
N GLU A 726 -27.91 44.38 -29.31
CA GLU A 726 -26.58 44.52 -28.71
C GLU A 726 -25.85 43.16 -28.59
N THR A 727 -26.59 42.07 -28.36
CA THR A 727 -26.08 40.69 -28.36
C THR A 727 -25.94 40.10 -29.76
N GLU A 728 -26.47 40.79 -30.78
CA GLU A 728 -26.50 40.32 -32.17
C GLU A 728 -27.22 38.97 -32.35
N THR A 729 -28.09 38.59 -31.40
CA THR A 729 -28.88 37.35 -31.43
C THR A 729 -30.23 37.61 -32.11
N ASN A 730 -30.55 36.90 -33.20
CA ASN A 730 -31.71 37.23 -34.04
C ASN A 730 -33.09 36.82 -33.48
N THR A 731 -33.18 35.80 -32.63
CA THR A 731 -34.44 35.33 -32.04
C THR A 731 -34.22 34.76 -30.64
N TYR A 732 -35.30 34.73 -29.86
CA TYR A 732 -35.27 34.19 -28.50
C TYR A 732 -35.18 32.65 -28.53
N PRO A 733 -36.13 31.88 -29.08
CA PRO A 733 -35.93 30.45 -29.19
C PRO A 733 -34.94 30.16 -30.31
N THR A 734 -34.05 29.21 -30.05
CA THR A 734 -32.99 28.79 -30.98
C THR A 734 -32.71 27.31 -30.76
N ALA A 735 -32.42 26.58 -31.83
CA ALA A 735 -31.87 25.24 -31.74
C ALA A 735 -30.50 25.15 -32.42
N MET A 736 -29.63 24.33 -31.86
CA MET A 736 -28.28 24.08 -32.37
C MET A 736 -27.99 22.60 -32.33
N MET A 737 -27.58 22.03 -33.47
CA MET A 737 -26.93 20.73 -33.50
C MET A 737 -25.42 20.94 -33.50
N ARG A 738 -24.74 20.38 -32.50
CA ARG A 738 -23.29 20.43 -32.36
C ARG A 738 -22.76 19.07 -31.94
N ASP A 739 -21.85 18.49 -32.72
CA ASP A 739 -21.25 17.17 -32.47
C ASP A 739 -22.30 16.08 -32.18
N ASN A 740 -23.40 16.10 -32.95
CA ASN A 740 -24.52 15.16 -32.83
C ASN A 740 -25.35 15.29 -31.53
N ILE A 741 -25.24 16.41 -30.82
CA ILE A 741 -26.06 16.80 -29.68
C ILE A 741 -26.98 17.95 -30.09
N LEU A 742 -28.28 17.81 -29.83
CA LEU A 742 -29.28 18.84 -30.07
C LEU A 742 -29.44 19.71 -28.81
N PHE A 743 -29.18 21.00 -28.94
CA PHE A 743 -29.46 22.01 -27.92
C PHE A 743 -30.73 22.76 -28.31
N LEU A 744 -31.69 22.85 -27.37
CA LEU A 744 -32.90 23.66 -27.52
C LEU A 744 -32.86 24.79 -26.50
N ILE A 745 -32.82 26.03 -26.97
CA ILE A 745 -32.85 27.23 -26.17
C ILE A 745 -34.30 27.69 -26.12
N VAL A 746 -34.88 27.65 -24.92
CA VAL A 746 -36.30 27.85 -24.64
C VAL A 746 -36.46 29.02 -23.68
N PRO A 747 -36.46 30.26 -24.19
CA PRO A 747 -36.60 31.45 -23.36
C PRO A 747 -38.05 31.75 -23.01
N GLU A 748 -38.20 32.71 -22.12
CA GLU A 748 -39.49 33.34 -21.85
C GLU A 748 -39.86 34.30 -23.00
N MET A 749 -41.16 34.51 -23.22
CA MET A 749 -41.67 35.35 -24.32
C MET A 749 -42.89 36.16 -23.89
N SER A 750 -43.02 37.37 -24.46
CA SER A 750 -44.14 38.29 -24.19
C SER A 750 -44.20 38.73 -22.71
N TYR A 751 -45.41 38.97 -22.18
CA TYR A 751 -45.64 39.28 -20.76
C TYR A 751 -45.68 38.02 -19.86
N ILE A 752 -45.43 36.84 -20.43
CA ILE A 752 -45.57 35.56 -19.75
C ILE A 752 -44.21 35.13 -19.22
N THR A 753 -44.13 34.87 -17.91
CA THR A 753 -42.90 34.46 -17.23
C THR A 753 -42.72 32.94 -17.25
N TRP A 754 -43.05 32.28 -18.36
CA TRP A 754 -42.86 30.84 -18.60
C TRP A 754 -42.88 30.59 -20.11
N THR A 755 -42.57 29.37 -20.56
CA THR A 755 -42.53 29.04 -21.98
C THR A 755 -43.90 29.28 -22.63
N HIS A 756 -43.94 30.21 -23.60
CA HIS A 756 -45.17 30.54 -24.29
C HIS A 756 -45.71 29.32 -25.05
N PRO A 757 -47.02 29.00 -25.02
CA PRO A 757 -47.57 27.79 -25.65
C PRO A 757 -47.21 27.61 -27.14
N THR A 758 -47.03 28.70 -27.88
CA THR A 758 -46.57 28.64 -29.29
C THR A 758 -45.19 28.01 -29.46
N ILE A 759 -44.33 28.07 -28.43
CA ILE A 759 -43.00 27.44 -28.44
C ILE A 759 -43.13 25.92 -28.23
N TYR A 760 -44.18 25.43 -27.58
CA TYR A 760 -44.39 24.00 -27.36
C TYR A 760 -44.52 23.23 -28.68
N GLU A 761 -45.25 23.75 -29.65
CA GLU A 761 -45.37 23.13 -30.98
C GLU A 761 -44.00 22.99 -31.67
N TRP A 762 -43.15 24.02 -31.52
CA TRP A 762 -41.78 23.99 -32.04
C TRP A 762 -40.92 22.95 -31.31
N ILE A 763 -40.99 22.88 -29.98
CA ILE A 763 -40.25 21.89 -29.17
C ILE A 763 -40.68 20.47 -29.54
N GLU A 764 -41.98 20.22 -29.65
CA GLU A 764 -42.53 18.93 -30.07
C GLU A 764 -42.04 18.54 -31.46
N PHE A 765 -42.04 19.48 -32.42
CA PHE A 765 -41.47 19.24 -33.74
C PHE A 765 -39.99 18.86 -33.65
N MET A 766 -39.16 19.68 -33.00
CA MET A 766 -37.71 19.45 -32.91
C MET A 766 -37.39 18.12 -32.24
N THR A 767 -38.08 17.79 -31.15
CA THR A 767 -37.85 16.52 -30.43
C THR A 767 -38.35 15.32 -31.23
N SER A 768 -39.41 15.46 -32.02
CA SER A 768 -39.90 14.39 -32.90
C SER A 768 -38.98 14.13 -34.10
N GLU A 769 -38.48 15.18 -34.74
CA GLU A 769 -37.62 15.10 -35.92
C GLU A 769 -36.24 14.52 -35.54
N TYR A 770 -35.70 14.97 -34.41
CA TYR A 770 -34.37 14.57 -33.93
C TYR A 770 -34.44 13.52 -32.81
N LYS A 771 -35.45 12.64 -32.81
CA LYS A 771 -35.69 11.62 -31.77
C LYS A 771 -34.52 10.68 -31.45
N ASN A 772 -33.56 10.56 -32.35
CA ASN A 772 -32.38 9.69 -32.19
C ASN A 772 -31.12 10.46 -31.73
N HIS A 773 -31.22 11.75 -31.43
CA HIS A 773 -30.11 12.60 -31.01
C HIS A 773 -30.30 13.02 -29.55
N THR A 774 -29.26 12.90 -28.74
CA THR A 774 -29.26 13.42 -27.37
C THR A 774 -29.67 14.88 -27.39
N THR A 775 -30.70 15.22 -26.63
CA THR A 775 -31.24 16.57 -26.54
C THR A 775 -30.98 17.17 -25.16
N ILE A 776 -30.46 18.40 -25.15
CA ILE A 776 -30.25 19.23 -23.96
C ILE A 776 -31.13 20.47 -24.10
N ILE A 777 -31.96 20.73 -23.10
CA ILE A 777 -32.87 21.87 -23.08
C ILE A 777 -32.30 22.92 -22.12
N LEU A 778 -32.22 24.15 -22.60
CA LEU A 778 -31.73 25.32 -21.90
C LEU A 778 -32.92 26.26 -21.73
N ALA A 779 -33.29 26.60 -20.49
CA ALA A 779 -34.40 27.49 -20.19
C ALA A 779 -33.99 28.50 -19.11
N HIS A 780 -34.73 29.60 -18.93
CA HIS A 780 -34.47 30.47 -17.78
C HIS A 780 -35.10 29.89 -16.50
N GLN A 781 -36.41 29.67 -16.51
CA GLN A 781 -37.12 29.15 -15.34
C GLN A 781 -37.14 27.62 -15.24
N ALA A 782 -37.03 27.15 -14.00
CA ALA A 782 -37.19 25.75 -13.63
C ALA A 782 -38.62 25.24 -13.86
N ILE A 783 -38.76 23.93 -13.99
CA ILE A 783 -40.05 23.23 -13.89
C ILE A 783 -40.45 23.14 -12.41
N GLU A 784 -41.75 23.14 -12.12
CA GLU A 784 -42.22 23.00 -10.75
C GLU A 784 -41.64 21.72 -10.10
N ASP A 785 -41.14 21.84 -8.87
CA ASP A 785 -40.47 20.79 -8.07
C ASP A 785 -39.10 20.31 -8.64
N THR A 786 -38.52 21.03 -9.61
CA THR A 786 -37.18 20.79 -10.17
C THR A 786 -36.11 21.74 -9.62
N CYS A 787 -36.40 22.45 -8.53
CA CYS A 787 -35.49 23.41 -7.90
C CYS A 787 -35.69 23.49 -6.40
N ARG A 788 -34.69 24.04 -5.69
CA ARG A 788 -34.78 24.33 -4.25
C ARG A 788 -35.82 25.42 -4.01
N HIS A 789 -36.81 25.11 -3.17
CA HIS A 789 -37.79 26.12 -2.75
C HIS A 789 -37.09 27.21 -1.96
N GLY A 790 -37.11 28.45 -2.45
CA GLY A 790 -36.85 29.62 -1.60
C GLY A 790 -37.77 29.61 -0.38
N SER A 791 -37.45 30.43 0.63
CA SER A 791 -38.01 30.45 2.00
C SER A 791 -39.54 30.67 2.17
N GLY A 792 -40.37 30.44 1.15
CA GLY A 792 -41.82 30.72 1.12
C GLY A 792 -42.77 29.51 1.03
N GLY A 793 -42.27 28.26 1.08
CA GLY A 793 -43.13 27.08 0.96
C GLY A 793 -43.81 26.95 -0.42
N PRO A 794 -45.02 26.37 -0.53
CA PRO A 794 -45.70 26.11 -1.81
C PRO A 794 -45.96 27.35 -2.69
N ASN A 795 -45.89 28.55 -2.10
CA ASN A 795 -46.11 29.84 -2.75
C ASN A 795 -44.81 30.67 -2.89
N GLY A 796 -43.63 30.03 -2.80
CA GLY A 796 -42.34 30.71 -2.91
C GLY A 796 -42.11 31.36 -4.27
N TRP A 797 -41.43 32.52 -4.27
CA TRP A 797 -41.21 33.37 -5.45
C TRP A 797 -40.39 32.70 -6.57
N TYR A 798 -39.53 31.76 -6.21
CA TYR A 798 -38.62 31.00 -7.09
C TYR A 798 -39.09 29.57 -7.37
N ARG A 799 -40.36 29.25 -7.08
CA ARG A 799 -40.92 27.97 -7.48
C ARG A 799 -41.07 27.95 -9.00
N GLY A 800 -40.52 26.93 -9.67
CA GLY A 800 -40.60 26.79 -11.12
C GLY A 800 -42.02 26.98 -11.64
N LYS A 801 -42.18 27.82 -12.68
CA LYS A 801 -43.50 28.20 -13.23
C LYS A 801 -43.80 27.58 -14.59
N GLN A 802 -42.96 26.67 -15.07
CA GLN A 802 -43.22 25.95 -16.32
C GLN A 802 -44.42 25.01 -16.20
N ASP A 803 -45.11 24.75 -17.32
CA ASP A 803 -46.22 23.79 -17.37
C ASP A 803 -45.71 22.36 -17.13
N ARG A 804 -45.79 21.92 -15.88
CA ARG A 804 -45.35 20.59 -15.46
C ARG A 804 -46.00 19.48 -16.29
N ALA A 805 -47.29 19.59 -16.61
CA ALA A 805 -47.99 18.51 -17.33
C ALA A 805 -47.44 18.35 -18.75
N PHE A 806 -47.20 19.47 -19.45
CA PHE A 806 -46.57 19.46 -20.76
C PHE A 806 -45.16 18.84 -20.71
N TRP A 807 -44.27 19.36 -19.87
CA TRP A 807 -42.88 18.91 -19.80
C TRP A 807 -42.75 17.45 -19.36
N SER A 808 -43.52 17.03 -18.36
CA SER A 808 -43.58 15.63 -17.94
C SER A 808 -44.02 14.69 -19.05
N SER A 809 -45.00 15.10 -19.87
CA SER A 809 -45.44 14.34 -21.04
C SER A 809 -44.34 14.29 -22.11
N LEU A 810 -43.73 15.43 -22.40
CA LEU A 810 -42.65 15.54 -23.38
C LEU A 810 -41.49 14.61 -23.02
N PHE A 811 -40.99 14.66 -21.78
CA PHE A 811 -39.87 13.82 -21.33
C PHE A 811 -40.20 12.33 -21.43
N ARG A 812 -41.38 11.90 -20.97
CA ARG A 812 -41.80 10.48 -21.05
C ARG A 812 -41.84 9.96 -22.48
N ASN A 813 -42.26 10.81 -23.41
CA ASN A 813 -42.39 10.43 -24.82
C ASN A 813 -41.05 10.54 -25.59
N ASN A 814 -40.06 11.24 -25.04
CA ASN A 814 -38.82 11.60 -25.71
C ASN A 814 -37.59 11.26 -24.85
N THR A 815 -37.23 9.98 -24.81
CA THR A 815 -36.12 9.46 -23.99
C THR A 815 -34.73 9.98 -24.40
N GLN A 816 -34.61 10.59 -25.58
CA GLN A 816 -33.41 11.25 -26.05
C GLN A 816 -33.14 12.58 -25.33
N ILE A 817 -34.14 13.16 -24.67
CA ILE A 817 -33.95 14.33 -23.80
C ILE A 817 -33.23 13.86 -22.54
N LYS A 818 -31.98 14.30 -22.39
CA LYS A 818 -31.06 13.83 -21.34
C LYS A 818 -30.76 14.87 -20.28
N MET A 819 -30.93 16.14 -20.58
CA MET A 819 -30.57 17.20 -19.65
C MET A 819 -31.47 18.42 -19.80
N TRP A 820 -31.81 19.01 -18.66
CA TRP A 820 -32.45 20.32 -18.54
C TRP A 820 -31.54 21.24 -17.73
N ILE A 821 -31.22 22.42 -18.26
CA ILE A 821 -30.39 23.42 -17.59
C ILE A 821 -31.18 24.72 -17.46
N ASN A 822 -31.23 25.28 -16.25
CA ASN A 822 -31.95 26.53 -16.01
C ASN A 822 -31.26 27.51 -15.05
N GLY A 823 -31.61 28.80 -15.15
CA GLY A 823 -31.23 29.86 -14.22
C GLY A 823 -32.34 30.16 -13.19
N HIS A 824 -32.60 31.44 -12.94
CA HIS A 824 -33.67 32.02 -12.12
C HIS A 824 -33.55 31.82 -10.60
N ASN A 825 -33.08 30.65 -10.16
CA ASN A 825 -33.19 30.23 -8.76
C ASN A 825 -32.12 30.80 -7.83
N HIS A 826 -31.09 31.45 -8.39
CA HIS A 826 -29.95 32.05 -7.67
C HIS A 826 -29.24 31.08 -6.72
N ILE A 827 -29.24 29.79 -7.06
CA ILE A 827 -28.65 28.71 -6.27
C ILE A 827 -28.07 27.67 -7.23
N LEU A 828 -26.85 27.21 -6.92
CA LEU A 828 -26.20 26.10 -7.59
C LEU A 828 -26.87 24.78 -7.18
N ASP A 829 -27.44 24.03 -8.12
CA ASP A 829 -28.09 22.76 -7.80
C ASP A 829 -28.10 21.78 -8.98
N TRP A 830 -28.20 20.49 -8.66
CA TRP A 830 -28.31 19.43 -9.65
C TRP A 830 -29.00 18.22 -9.06
N TYR A 831 -29.55 17.38 -9.94
CA TYR A 831 -29.99 16.04 -9.56
C TYR A 831 -30.14 15.17 -10.82
N GLN A 832 -30.12 13.86 -10.62
CA GLN A 832 -30.29 12.85 -11.67
C GLN A 832 -31.31 11.81 -11.19
N SER A 833 -32.46 11.74 -11.86
CA SER A 833 -33.56 10.86 -11.43
C SER A 833 -33.90 11.06 -9.94
N ASN A 834 -33.77 10.03 -9.09
CA ASN A 834 -34.07 10.11 -7.65
C ASN A 834 -32.88 10.55 -6.77
N GLN A 835 -31.73 10.87 -7.37
CA GLN A 835 -30.53 11.33 -6.66
C GLN A 835 -30.49 12.85 -6.67
N SER A 836 -30.76 13.50 -5.53
CA SER A 836 -30.63 14.95 -5.34
C SER A 836 -29.57 15.32 -4.32
N THR A 837 -29.21 16.60 -4.27
CA THR A 837 -28.35 17.23 -3.24
C THR A 837 -28.95 17.16 -1.82
N GLY A 838 -30.11 16.52 -1.63
CA GLY A 838 -30.82 16.40 -0.34
C GLY A 838 -31.61 17.65 0.05
N SER A 839 -31.50 18.74 -0.70
CA SER A 839 -32.19 20.03 -0.44
C SER A 839 -33.44 20.25 -1.29
N THR A 840 -33.71 19.38 -2.26
CA THR A 840 -34.85 19.41 -3.18
C THR A 840 -35.73 18.16 -3.02
N GLN A 841 -37.02 18.29 -3.36
CA GLN A 841 -37.93 17.15 -3.39
C GLN A 841 -37.53 16.19 -4.54
N PRO A 842 -37.66 14.87 -4.37
CA PRO A 842 -37.42 13.93 -5.46
C PRO A 842 -38.33 14.24 -6.65
N ILE A 843 -37.73 14.39 -7.84
CA ILE A 843 -38.51 14.48 -9.07
C ILE A 843 -39.16 13.15 -9.41
N GLU A 844 -40.25 13.21 -10.18
CA GLU A 844 -40.87 12.00 -10.71
C GLU A 844 -39.94 11.31 -11.72
N TYR A 845 -40.02 9.99 -11.79
CA TYR A 845 -39.31 9.22 -12.81
C TYR A 845 -40.04 9.31 -14.16
N PHE A 846 -39.35 9.78 -15.19
CA PHE A 846 -39.92 9.98 -16.53
C PHE A 846 -39.80 8.76 -17.45
N GLY A 847 -39.32 7.61 -16.95
CA GLY A 847 -39.14 6.40 -17.77
C GLY A 847 -37.71 6.18 -18.28
N HIS A 848 -36.85 7.18 -18.14
CA HIS A 848 -35.42 7.13 -18.45
C HIS A 848 -34.62 8.07 -17.55
N ILE A 849 -33.29 7.96 -17.62
CA ILE A 849 -32.37 8.85 -16.90
C ILE A 849 -32.31 10.21 -17.60
N ILE A 850 -32.56 11.26 -16.82
CA ILE A 850 -32.45 12.68 -17.19
C ILE A 850 -31.79 13.43 -16.02
N ALA A 851 -30.89 14.36 -16.35
CA ALA A 851 -30.23 15.25 -15.41
C ALA A 851 -30.86 16.64 -15.44
N PHE A 852 -30.86 17.30 -14.28
CA PHE A 852 -31.24 18.70 -14.16
C PHE A 852 -30.09 19.44 -13.51
N SER A 853 -29.84 20.66 -13.98
CA SER A 853 -28.68 21.43 -13.59
C SER A 853 -28.99 22.92 -13.54
N GLN A 854 -28.50 23.58 -12.51
CA GLN A 854 -28.77 24.99 -12.24
C GLN A 854 -27.45 25.71 -12.00
N PRO A 855 -26.86 26.33 -13.04
CA PRO A 855 -25.70 27.19 -12.89
C PRO A 855 -25.96 28.35 -11.94
N TYR A 856 -24.89 28.86 -11.32
CA TYR A 856 -24.98 29.95 -10.34
C TYR A 856 -25.38 31.29 -10.97
N SER A 857 -25.97 32.15 -10.14
CA SER A 857 -26.23 33.55 -10.46
C SER A 857 -24.96 34.39 -10.28
N GLN A 858 -24.64 35.30 -11.21
CA GLN A 858 -23.46 36.18 -11.02
C GLN A 858 -23.70 37.32 -10.01
N VAL A 859 -24.92 37.48 -9.48
CA VAL A 859 -25.24 38.49 -8.44
C VAL A 859 -26.24 37.92 -7.44
N ASP A 860 -25.85 37.82 -6.17
CA ASP A 860 -26.77 37.65 -5.04
C ASP A 860 -27.19 39.02 -4.48
N PHE A 861 -28.45 39.18 -4.08
CA PHE A 861 -29.03 40.44 -3.59
C PHE A 861 -28.67 40.77 -2.14
N GLY A 862 -27.70 40.06 -1.55
CA GLY A 862 -27.15 40.27 -0.21
C GLY A 862 -25.89 41.13 -0.20
N ASN A 863 -25.51 41.63 1.00
CA ASN A 863 -24.23 42.36 1.21
C ASN A 863 -22.99 41.45 1.15
N GLU A 864 -23.15 40.20 0.74
CA GLU A 864 -22.11 39.18 0.67
C GLU A 864 -21.79 39.01 -0.83
N HIS A 865 -20.69 39.61 -1.27
CA HIS A 865 -20.13 39.40 -2.61
C HIS A 865 -19.57 37.98 -2.71
N GLU A 866 -20.45 36.99 -2.73
CA GLU A 866 -20.10 35.58 -2.81
C GLU A 866 -20.42 35.04 -4.22
N GLU A 867 -19.33 34.86 -4.99
CA GLU A 867 -19.10 33.79 -5.98
C GLU A 867 -19.27 34.10 -7.50
N ASP A 868 -18.18 34.54 -8.16
CA ASP A 868 -18.04 34.64 -9.62
C ASP A 868 -17.92 33.24 -10.27
N ARG A 869 -19.02 32.47 -10.25
CA ARG A 869 -19.05 31.06 -10.62
C ARG A 869 -19.78 30.79 -11.92
N MET A 870 -19.17 29.99 -12.80
CA MET A 870 -19.84 29.39 -13.95
C MET A 870 -19.79 27.87 -13.86
N VAL A 871 -20.62 27.18 -14.63
CA VAL A 871 -20.53 25.72 -14.78
C VAL A 871 -20.00 25.37 -16.16
N ILE A 872 -18.89 24.62 -16.20
CA ILE A 872 -18.37 24.01 -17.41
C ILE A 872 -18.97 22.62 -17.57
N TYR A 873 -19.73 22.43 -18.64
CA TYR A 873 -20.23 21.13 -19.04
C TYR A 873 -19.27 20.50 -20.04
N SER A 874 -18.99 19.20 -19.88
CA SER A 874 -18.26 18.41 -20.88
C SER A 874 -19.06 17.17 -21.25
N ILE A 875 -19.34 17.03 -22.54
CA ILE A 875 -20.16 15.94 -23.10
C ILE A 875 -19.29 15.06 -23.97
N ASN A 876 -19.29 13.76 -23.68
CA ASN A 876 -18.67 12.75 -24.53
C ASN A 876 -19.62 11.55 -24.70
N SER A 877 -19.19 10.54 -25.47
CA SER A 877 -20.02 9.36 -25.74
C SER A 877 -20.39 8.57 -24.48
N SER A 878 -19.57 8.63 -23.43
CA SER A 878 -19.77 7.91 -22.18
C SER A 878 -20.63 8.65 -21.14
N GLY A 879 -20.72 9.98 -21.19
CA GLY A 879 -21.33 10.75 -20.11
C GLY A 879 -21.37 12.25 -20.32
N ILE A 880 -22.00 12.92 -19.37
CA ILE A 880 -22.00 14.38 -19.23
C ILE A 880 -21.36 14.71 -17.88
N THR A 881 -20.38 15.59 -17.85
CA THR A 881 -19.82 16.14 -16.61
C THR A 881 -20.20 17.61 -16.48
N ALA A 882 -20.36 18.08 -15.25
CA ALA A 882 -20.61 19.47 -14.94
C ALA A 882 -19.71 19.88 -13.77
N LYS A 883 -18.89 20.90 -13.97
CA LYS A 883 -17.91 21.37 -12.99
C LYS A 883 -18.03 22.88 -12.79
N SER A 884 -18.15 23.33 -11.55
CA SER A 884 -18.08 24.75 -11.25
C SER A 884 -16.65 25.27 -11.36
N TRP A 885 -16.54 26.43 -11.99
CA TRP A 885 -15.33 27.23 -12.07
C TRP A 885 -15.59 28.57 -11.40
N GLU A 886 -14.75 28.94 -10.45
CA GLU A 886 -14.85 30.18 -9.69
C GLU A 886 -13.65 31.06 -9.97
N ASN A 887 -13.89 32.37 -10.14
CA ASN A 887 -12.84 33.38 -10.06
C ASN A 887 -12.94 34.08 -8.70
N ASN A 888 -11.87 34.06 -7.89
CA ASN A 888 -11.86 34.75 -6.59
C ASN A 888 -11.36 36.22 -6.68
N GLY A 889 -11.41 36.81 -7.88
CA GLY A 889 -10.85 38.12 -8.18
C GLY A 889 -9.33 38.14 -8.44
N VAL A 890 -8.59 37.04 -8.23
CA VAL A 890 -7.15 36.93 -8.52
C VAL A 890 -6.88 35.95 -9.66
N SER A 891 -7.47 34.75 -9.61
CA SER A 891 -7.31 33.71 -10.62
C SER A 891 -8.47 32.72 -10.57
N GLY A 892 -8.85 32.18 -11.73
CA GLY A 892 -9.84 31.12 -11.82
C GLY A 892 -9.35 29.75 -11.32
N TYR A 893 -10.24 28.99 -10.69
CA TYR A 893 -10.02 27.59 -10.31
C TYR A 893 -11.31 26.77 -10.31
N LEU A 894 -11.18 25.43 -10.37
CA LEU A 894 -12.30 24.50 -10.21
C LEU A 894 -12.72 24.41 -8.73
N VAL A 895 -14.02 24.43 -8.48
CA VAL A 895 -14.59 24.28 -7.14
C VAL A 895 -15.24 22.91 -7.00
N ASP A 896 -14.92 22.20 -5.91
CA ASP A 896 -15.39 20.84 -5.67
C ASP A 896 -16.88 20.75 -5.29
N GLU A 897 -17.49 21.85 -4.85
CA GLU A 897 -18.91 21.92 -4.42
C GLU A 897 -19.89 21.50 -5.50
N TYR A 898 -19.47 21.59 -6.77
CA TYR A 898 -20.28 21.20 -7.92
C TYR A 898 -19.40 20.54 -8.97
N ASN A 899 -18.96 19.30 -8.69
CA ASN A 899 -18.16 18.48 -9.58
C ASN A 899 -18.85 17.13 -9.77
N HIS A 900 -19.67 17.05 -10.82
CA HIS A 900 -20.58 15.92 -11.03
C HIS A 900 -20.36 15.25 -12.37
N THR A 901 -20.44 13.92 -12.36
CA THR A 901 -20.46 13.10 -13.56
C THR A 901 -21.82 12.41 -13.65
N PHE A 902 -22.61 12.81 -14.63
CA PHE A 902 -23.87 12.18 -14.98
C PHE A 902 -23.59 10.99 -15.89
N ASN A 903 -23.87 9.78 -15.39
CA ASN A 903 -23.73 8.53 -16.12
C ASN A 903 -24.84 8.38 -17.18
N ILE A 904 -24.81 9.22 -18.21
CA ILE A 904 -25.80 9.31 -19.27
C ILE A 904 -25.10 9.13 -20.61
N SER A 905 -25.31 8.01 -21.28
CA SER A 905 -24.79 7.81 -22.64
C SER A 905 -25.35 8.86 -23.59
N THR A 906 -24.47 9.43 -24.42
CA THR A 906 -24.85 10.47 -25.38
C THR A 906 -24.55 10.05 -26.82
N THR A 907 -25.14 10.76 -27.76
CA THR A 907 -24.91 10.55 -29.19
C THR A 907 -23.66 11.27 -29.72
N TYR A 908 -22.82 11.83 -28.84
CA TYR A 908 -21.67 12.67 -29.18
C TYR A 908 -20.78 12.07 -30.29
N ASN A 909 -20.58 12.83 -31.37
CA ASN A 909 -19.77 12.46 -32.52
C ASN A 909 -19.28 13.71 -33.28
N THR A 910 -17.97 13.95 -33.26
CA THR A 910 -17.33 15.11 -33.91
C THR A 910 -17.36 15.08 -35.44
N ASN A 911 -17.79 13.96 -36.06
CA ASN A 911 -17.95 13.86 -37.51
C ASN A 911 -19.39 14.15 -37.98
N ALA A 912 -20.32 14.41 -37.06
CA ALA A 912 -21.69 14.76 -37.41
C ALA A 912 -21.79 16.16 -38.01
N LYS A 913 -22.87 16.42 -38.78
CA LYS A 913 -23.09 17.73 -39.38
C LYS A 913 -23.75 18.68 -38.37
N ASP A 914 -23.11 19.82 -38.15
CA ASP A 914 -23.66 20.89 -37.32
C ASP A 914 -24.63 21.78 -38.09
N TRP A 915 -25.60 22.35 -37.38
CA TRP A 915 -26.55 23.32 -37.92
C TRP A 915 -27.19 24.17 -36.82
N TYR A 916 -27.76 25.32 -37.21
CA TYR A 916 -28.52 26.21 -36.34
C TYR A 916 -29.92 26.41 -36.92
N SER A 917 -30.92 26.58 -36.05
CA SER A 917 -32.33 26.76 -36.39
C SER A 917 -32.90 27.91 -35.55
N TYR A 918 -33.51 28.89 -36.20
CA TYR A 918 -34.05 30.08 -35.57
C TYR A 918 -35.55 30.20 -35.85
N PRO A 919 -36.44 29.70 -34.97
CA PRO A 919 -37.87 29.82 -35.16
C PRO A 919 -38.33 31.28 -35.26
N MET A 920 -39.09 31.55 -36.31
CA MET A 920 -39.83 32.78 -36.55
C MET A 920 -41.34 32.53 -36.30
N PHE A 921 -41.91 33.27 -35.36
CA PHE A 921 -43.35 33.26 -35.12
C PHE A 921 -44.02 34.35 -35.94
N LEU A 922 -45.05 33.99 -36.70
CA LEU A 922 -45.80 34.92 -37.54
C LEU A 922 -47.17 35.18 -36.91
N GLN A 923 -47.50 36.44 -36.61
CA GLN A 923 -48.82 36.85 -36.13
C GLN A 923 -49.81 37.10 -37.28
N ASP A 924 -51.11 37.09 -36.98
CA ASP A 924 -52.16 37.36 -37.96
C ASP A 924 -52.00 38.78 -38.56
N ASN A 925 -51.97 38.87 -39.91
CA ASN A 925 -51.77 40.09 -40.70
C ASN A 925 -50.37 40.74 -40.60
N GLU A 926 -49.36 40.02 -40.12
CA GLU A 926 -47.98 40.51 -40.07
C GLU A 926 -47.25 40.18 -41.38
N THR A 927 -46.76 41.20 -42.11
CA THR A 927 -45.82 41.01 -43.23
C THR A 927 -44.40 41.21 -42.72
N GLN A 928 -43.62 40.14 -42.71
CA GLN A 928 -42.20 40.22 -42.35
C GLN A 928 -41.35 40.58 -43.58
N LEU A 929 -40.62 41.69 -43.47
CA LEU A 929 -39.60 42.09 -44.44
C LEU A 929 -38.26 41.56 -43.94
N THR A 930 -37.82 40.41 -44.43
CA THR A 930 -36.48 39.89 -44.12
C THR A 930 -35.45 40.54 -45.04
N ASP A 931 -34.32 41.01 -44.50
CA ASP A 931 -33.15 41.39 -45.32
C ASP A 931 -32.57 40.07 -45.87
N MET A 932 -32.84 39.77 -47.14
CA MET A 932 -32.68 38.46 -47.81
C MET A 932 -31.23 37.92 -47.92
N LYS A 933 -30.31 38.34 -47.06
CA LYS A 933 -28.93 37.81 -47.01
C LYS A 933 -28.86 36.34 -46.56
N THR A 934 -29.97 35.77 -46.11
CA THR A 934 -30.10 34.40 -45.58
C THR A 934 -30.76 33.41 -46.55
N LEU A 935 -31.06 33.77 -47.81
CA LEU A 935 -31.52 32.77 -48.78
C LEU A 935 -30.33 32.15 -49.51
N SER A 936 -29.82 31.07 -48.94
CA SER A 936 -28.74 30.22 -49.48
C SER A 936 -29.27 28.80 -49.70
N GLU A 937 -28.70 28.04 -50.63
CA GLU A 937 -28.93 26.59 -50.74
C GLU A 937 -28.61 25.82 -49.44
N ASN A 938 -27.86 26.46 -48.53
CA ASN A 938 -27.52 25.93 -47.22
C ASN A 938 -28.58 26.19 -46.13
N ILE A 939 -29.69 26.88 -46.46
CA ILE A 939 -30.77 27.21 -45.53
C ILE A 939 -32.03 26.47 -45.95
N THR A 940 -32.64 25.78 -44.99
CA THR A 940 -33.91 25.06 -45.15
C THR A 940 -34.95 25.75 -44.29
N LEU A 941 -36.04 26.18 -44.91
CA LEU A 941 -37.20 26.72 -44.21
C LEU A 941 -38.11 25.55 -43.83
N GLN A 942 -38.44 25.40 -42.55
CA GLN A 942 -39.34 24.35 -42.08
C GLN A 942 -40.61 24.98 -41.50
N LEU A 943 -41.72 24.84 -42.21
CA LEU A 943 -43.01 25.30 -41.74
C LEU A 943 -43.57 24.30 -40.73
N ILE A 944 -44.04 24.79 -39.59
CA ILE A 944 -44.57 23.99 -38.49
C ILE A 944 -45.92 24.55 -38.08
N GLY A 945 -46.93 23.68 -38.12
CA GLY A 945 -48.28 23.99 -37.68
C GLY A 945 -49.32 23.21 -38.47
N THR A 946 -50.58 23.34 -38.06
CA THR A 946 -51.71 22.57 -38.60
C THR A 946 -52.60 23.37 -39.55
N LYS A 947 -52.35 24.69 -39.70
CA LYS A 947 -53.16 25.57 -40.55
C LYS A 947 -52.46 25.85 -41.87
N PRO A 948 -53.22 26.06 -42.95
CA PRO A 948 -52.61 26.43 -44.22
C PRO A 948 -52.01 27.84 -44.18
N ILE A 949 -50.76 28.00 -44.62
CA ILE A 949 -50.03 29.28 -44.72
C ILE A 949 -49.86 29.66 -46.18
N GLU A 950 -50.17 30.91 -46.53
CA GLU A 950 -49.80 31.48 -47.82
C GLU A 950 -48.32 31.87 -47.81
N LEU A 951 -47.47 31.24 -48.60
CA LEU A 951 -46.03 31.50 -48.62
C LEU A 951 -45.67 32.69 -49.49
N PHE A 952 -46.42 32.91 -50.56
CA PHE A 952 -46.22 33.99 -51.50
C PHE A 952 -47.58 34.48 -52.01
N PHE A 953 -47.80 35.79 -51.94
CA PHE A 953 -48.92 36.48 -52.58
C PHE A 953 -48.50 37.88 -53.02
N ASP A 954 -48.29 38.05 -54.33
CA ASP A 954 -48.07 39.38 -54.92
C ASP A 954 -49.27 39.78 -55.76
N SER A 955 -50.13 40.64 -55.22
CA SER A 955 -51.32 41.13 -55.92
C SER A 955 -51.05 41.73 -57.31
N THR A 956 -49.82 42.16 -57.62
CA THR A 956 -49.43 42.71 -58.92
C THR A 956 -49.16 41.64 -59.98
N MET A 957 -48.95 40.38 -59.57
CA MET A 957 -48.74 39.23 -60.45
C MET A 957 -50.04 38.47 -60.80
N ALA A 958 -51.19 38.89 -60.25
CA ALA A 958 -52.45 38.18 -60.39
C ALA A 958 -52.88 38.09 -61.86
N GLY A 959 -53.17 36.87 -62.35
CA GLY A 959 -53.57 36.61 -63.73
C GLY A 959 -52.43 36.53 -64.75
N ARG A 960 -51.16 36.52 -64.33
CA ARG A 960 -49.97 36.29 -65.19
C ARG A 960 -49.48 34.84 -65.12
N ILE A 961 -50.33 33.91 -65.59
CA ILE A 961 -50.23 32.46 -65.40
C ILE A 961 -48.83 31.86 -65.74
N GLY A 962 -48.14 32.37 -66.76
CA GLY A 962 -46.86 31.79 -67.19
C GLY A 962 -45.63 32.15 -66.33
N TRP A 963 -45.67 33.27 -65.58
CA TRP A 963 -44.53 33.75 -64.79
C TRP A 963 -44.61 33.28 -63.33
N THR A 964 -45.84 33.08 -62.84
CA THR A 964 -46.10 32.43 -61.55
C THR A 964 -45.60 30.99 -61.53
N ASP A 965 -45.73 30.24 -62.63
CA ASP A 965 -45.26 28.86 -62.69
C ASP A 965 -43.72 28.72 -62.62
N GLU A 966 -42.94 29.66 -63.18
CA GLU A 966 -41.47 29.64 -63.09
C GLU A 966 -40.96 29.93 -61.67
N VAL A 967 -41.58 30.86 -60.93
CA VAL A 967 -41.20 31.17 -59.54
C VAL A 967 -41.55 30.01 -58.61
N LEU A 968 -42.67 29.33 -58.86
CA LEU A 968 -43.14 28.16 -58.10
C LEU A 968 -42.30 26.90 -58.39
N LEU A 969 -41.88 26.68 -59.64
CA LEU A 969 -40.97 25.59 -60.02
C LEU A 969 -39.51 25.79 -59.53
N SER A 970 -39.23 26.97 -58.95
CA SER A 970 -37.92 27.33 -58.39
C SER A 970 -37.82 27.05 -56.88
N PHE A 971 -38.82 26.47 -56.23
CA PHE A 971 -38.62 25.70 -55.00
C PHE A 971 -38.44 24.25 -55.44
N ALA A 972 -37.49 23.49 -54.88
CA ALA A 972 -37.03 22.22 -55.47
C ALA A 972 -38.10 21.08 -55.51
N ASN A 973 -37.80 19.87 -55.03
CA ASN A 973 -38.71 18.70 -55.07
C ASN A 973 -39.92 18.82 -54.11
N ASP A 974 -40.66 19.92 -54.12
CA ASP A 974 -41.73 20.21 -53.16
C ASP A 974 -43.15 19.84 -53.65
N GLU A 975 -43.27 18.94 -54.64
CA GLU A 975 -44.52 18.26 -55.05
C GLU A 975 -45.08 17.31 -53.97
N SER A 976 -44.97 17.67 -52.70
CA SER A 976 -45.72 17.04 -51.62
C SER A 976 -47.20 17.42 -51.75
N GLY A 977 -48.10 16.51 -51.36
CA GLY A 977 -49.56 16.79 -51.32
C GLY A 977 -49.96 17.91 -50.34
N ASN A 978 -48.99 18.51 -49.66
CA ASN A 978 -49.17 19.59 -48.71
C ASN A 978 -49.10 20.98 -49.37
N ILE A 979 -48.71 21.10 -50.64
CA ILE A 979 -48.66 22.40 -51.33
C ILE A 979 -49.86 22.57 -52.29
N GLU A 980 -50.63 23.64 -52.09
CA GLU A 980 -51.70 24.09 -52.99
C GLU A 980 -51.24 25.34 -53.75
N ARG A 981 -51.40 25.36 -55.08
CA ARG A 981 -51.13 26.55 -55.89
C ARG A 981 -52.28 27.55 -55.78
N THR A 982 -51.96 28.82 -55.59
CA THR A 982 -52.91 29.95 -55.63
C THR A 982 -52.50 30.95 -56.73
N ASP A 983 -53.39 31.83 -57.20
CA ASP A 983 -53.07 32.83 -58.23
C ASP A 983 -53.01 34.24 -57.61
N PRO A 984 -51.82 34.89 -57.52
CA PRO A 984 -50.46 34.38 -57.77
C PRO A 984 -49.80 33.95 -56.45
N GLY A 985 -49.59 32.66 -56.22
CA GLY A 985 -49.13 32.20 -54.92
C GLY A 985 -49.03 30.70 -54.68
N MET A 986 -48.70 30.40 -53.43
CA MET A 986 -48.47 29.05 -52.91
C MET A 986 -49.02 29.00 -51.49
N ARG A 987 -49.81 27.98 -51.19
CA ARG A 987 -50.33 27.71 -49.85
C ARG A 987 -49.81 26.36 -49.37
N ALA A 988 -49.04 26.36 -48.29
CA ALA A 988 -48.62 25.13 -47.63
C ALA A 988 -49.65 24.71 -46.58
N HIS A 989 -50.02 23.43 -46.58
CA HIS A 989 -50.96 22.78 -45.68
C HIS A 989 -50.20 21.86 -44.74
N GLY A 990 -50.04 22.26 -43.49
CA GLY A 990 -49.31 21.47 -42.52
C GLY A 990 -47.79 21.55 -42.68
N ALA A 991 -47.07 20.72 -41.93
CA ALA A 991 -45.62 20.76 -41.88
C ALA A 991 -44.99 20.50 -43.26
N THR A 992 -44.12 21.43 -43.70
CA THR A 992 -43.50 21.38 -45.02
C THR A 992 -42.08 21.94 -44.96
N SER A 993 -41.11 21.22 -45.52
CA SER A 993 -39.74 21.72 -45.68
C SER A 993 -39.55 22.30 -47.07
N ILE A 994 -38.99 23.50 -47.14
CA ILE A 994 -38.78 24.25 -48.37
C ILE A 994 -37.29 24.52 -48.49
N THR A 995 -36.70 24.02 -49.58
CA THR A 995 -35.29 24.21 -49.92
C THR A 995 -35.17 25.13 -51.14
N PHE A 996 -34.25 26.08 -51.06
CA PHE A 996 -33.97 27.00 -52.16
C PHE A 996 -32.91 26.39 -53.08
N PRO A 997 -33.14 26.34 -54.41
CA PRO A 997 -32.16 25.82 -55.35
C PRO A 997 -30.95 26.76 -55.46
N PRO A 998 -29.79 26.25 -55.91
CA PRO A 998 -28.64 27.08 -56.26
C PRO A 998 -28.98 28.07 -57.37
N LYS A 999 -28.39 29.27 -57.28
CA LYS A 999 -28.53 30.31 -58.31
C LYS A 999 -27.93 29.84 -59.65
N GLN A 1000 -28.77 29.68 -60.66
CA GLN A 1000 -28.32 29.38 -62.03
C GLN A 1000 -27.71 30.64 -62.68
N PRO A 1001 -26.61 30.52 -63.46
CA PRO A 1001 -26.07 31.63 -64.24
C PRO A 1001 -27.03 32.01 -65.39
N ALA A 1002 -27.10 33.31 -65.71
CA ALA A 1002 -28.02 33.82 -66.73
C ALA A 1002 -27.79 33.19 -68.12
N SER A 1003 -28.89 32.83 -68.80
CA SER A 1003 -28.92 32.26 -70.16
C SER A 1003 -29.53 33.26 -71.14
N PRO A 1004 -29.27 33.18 -72.46
CA PRO A 1004 -29.92 34.06 -73.45
C PRO A 1004 -31.45 33.98 -73.47
N TRP A 1005 -32.03 32.93 -72.87
CA TRP A 1005 -33.47 32.67 -72.81
C TRP A 1005 -34.09 32.86 -71.41
N GLU A 1006 -33.27 33.04 -70.38
CA GLU A 1006 -33.70 33.18 -68.97
C GLU A 1006 -32.89 34.29 -68.32
N ASP A 1007 -33.54 35.30 -67.73
CA ASP A 1007 -32.87 36.54 -67.28
C ASP A 1007 -31.98 36.38 -66.03
N GLY A 1008 -31.71 35.13 -65.62
CA GLY A 1008 -30.89 34.79 -64.46
C GLY A 1008 -31.54 35.19 -63.14
N LYS A 1009 -32.84 35.53 -63.13
CA LYS A 1009 -33.62 35.80 -61.91
C LYS A 1009 -34.56 34.66 -61.52
N SER A 1010 -34.70 33.62 -62.34
CA SER A 1010 -35.59 32.46 -62.15
C SER A 1010 -35.09 31.45 -61.10
N ALA A 1011 -34.53 31.90 -59.97
CA ALA A 1011 -34.10 30.98 -58.90
C ALA A 1011 -34.17 31.56 -57.48
N GLN A 1012 -34.43 32.86 -57.34
CA GLN A 1012 -34.73 33.45 -56.03
C GLN A 1012 -36.00 34.30 -56.12
N PRO A 1013 -36.97 34.08 -55.23
CA PRO A 1013 -38.15 34.92 -55.06
C PRO A 1013 -37.74 36.41 -54.96
N TYR A 1014 -38.57 37.31 -55.50
CA TYR A 1014 -38.34 38.75 -55.39
C TYR A 1014 -38.15 39.18 -53.92
N GLN A 1015 -37.51 40.34 -53.72
CA GLN A 1015 -36.96 40.93 -52.48
C GLN A 1015 -37.86 40.98 -51.21
N SER A 1016 -39.03 40.36 -51.22
CA SER A 1016 -39.97 40.27 -50.11
C SER A 1016 -40.86 39.03 -50.28
N PHE A 1017 -40.96 38.21 -49.23
CA PHE A 1017 -42.01 37.20 -49.12
C PHE A 1017 -43.10 37.69 -48.17
N PRO A 1018 -44.33 37.89 -48.65
CA PRO A 1018 -45.47 38.05 -47.76
C PRO A 1018 -45.89 36.66 -47.29
N MET A 1019 -45.48 36.28 -46.08
CA MET A 1019 -46.04 35.14 -45.38
C MET A 1019 -47.46 35.52 -44.89
N GLY A 1020 -48.48 34.86 -45.42
CA GLY A 1020 -49.86 34.95 -44.95
C GLY A 1020 -50.12 34.15 -43.67
N CYS A 1021 -51.28 34.38 -43.08
CA CYS A 1021 -51.60 34.15 -41.68
C CYS A 1021 -51.32 32.74 -41.10
N THR A 1022 -50.79 32.75 -39.87
CA THR A 1022 -50.64 31.68 -38.86
C THR A 1022 -50.15 30.30 -39.30
N SER A 1023 -48.84 30.06 -39.17
CA SER A 1023 -48.20 29.01 -38.33
C SER A 1023 -46.72 29.38 -38.09
N VAL A 1024 -46.03 28.65 -37.21
CA VAL A 1024 -44.61 28.83 -36.90
C VAL A 1024 -43.77 28.50 -38.15
N ALA A 1025 -42.80 29.33 -38.50
CA ALA A 1025 -41.82 29.02 -39.54
C ALA A 1025 -40.43 28.96 -38.90
N ILE A 1026 -39.71 27.84 -39.04
CA ILE A 1026 -38.27 27.78 -38.74
C ILE A 1026 -37.48 28.22 -39.94
#